data_AF-A0A3D0DLP1-F1
#
_entry.id   AF-A0A3D0DLP1-F1
#
_cell.length_a   1.000
_cell.length_b   1.000
_cell.length_c   1.000
_cell.angle_alpha   90.00
_cell.angle_beta   90.00
_cell.angle_gamma   90.00
#
_symmetry.space_group_name_H-M   'P 1'
#
loop_
_entity.id
_entity.type
_entity.pdbx_description
1 polymer ?
#
loop_
_entity_poly.entity_id
_entity_poly.type
_entity_poly.pdbx_seq_one_letter_code
_entity_poly.pdbx_strand_id
1 'polypeptide(L)'
;MKMIKKIRKIVLISIIAICFCSINTYAKDNSESDGLMPTGEENIVAGDSGYWHAGKLERSRLFVTETGFIRIFYTKNNTIVEKYDNDLNILSKTKIKHQMESWGGAYYYNGMVYVVESNYGENDEGNLVLKVFKYDMKGNQVDCSVINDKGYYSFARSTDICEYNGKLYIASDYSCSGHTGLRLIEVDTSTMSGKIINSNLFHSFKQYLNSDSDNIYLLELSEGSRAAQVSKLIKADGKTGKNTIDVYKYGGVRTTSLAITCYADVNGITSSKDNILTVGASIDQNKYNTGSTEPWNLYVTVTPKNDFTEESTIIRNLTNYTDYLNDVYSSSITKISDDRFLVAWELHRDDKEPIVTDIDDALSSGDFHYIFIDGDGNKISEEFTAEIPISDCQPVVKNNKVVYYSSISNMVTFYCIDAYDGTLSKKMYRVAGEYASWNIKKDTLVISGKGSVDFYDENHWIRSKNYIYWAPAFQSIEGDSINDVEGKVKIKRILIKKGITGINDDTFTYMRNVTDLYIESGLKSIGNNCFTYCENIRNVYLPSTVKQIGKDFGWKGSYWVGSESKVFNYKIIAVKGSYAIKYAKKKKLEYSALSKAIKIKNVTRKKSKLTLKWKAVSKVTGYQIEYSTDPDYILNTKRVKVKGKAKTKKVISKLKSKKTYYVRIRSYKNKYADVYKLKKGKWVKKKEVYETIYSEWSDSKKTN
;
A
#
# COMPACT_ATOMS: atom_id res chain seq x y z
N MET A 1 11.55 26.40 53.20
CA MET A 1 10.44 25.81 52.39
C MET A 1 10.22 26.44 51.00
N LYS A 2 10.40 27.75 50.77
CA LYS A 2 10.30 28.37 49.42
C LYS A 2 11.46 28.02 48.46
N MET A 3 12.65 27.73 49.00
CA MET A 3 13.84 27.39 48.21
C MET A 3 13.77 25.97 47.61
N ILE A 4 13.22 25.00 48.35
CA ILE A 4 13.03 23.61 47.91
C ILE A 4 11.99 23.50 46.77
N LYS A 5 10.95 24.35 46.75
CA LYS A 5 10.00 24.43 45.63
C LYS A 5 10.61 25.03 44.35
N LYS A 6 11.63 25.89 44.47
CA LYS A 6 12.34 26.48 43.32
C LYS A 6 13.33 25.48 42.70
N ILE A 7 14.01 24.68 43.52
CA ILE A 7 14.92 23.62 43.06
C ILE A 7 14.16 22.48 42.38
N ARG A 8 13.01 22.04 42.91
CA ARG A 8 12.16 21.04 42.22
C ARG A 8 11.64 21.52 40.86
N LYS A 9 11.39 22.82 40.69
CA LYS A 9 10.92 23.38 39.41
C LYS A 9 12.04 23.51 38.38
N ILE A 10 13.29 23.75 38.82
CA ILE A 10 14.47 23.81 37.94
C ILE A 10 14.90 22.40 37.54
N VAL A 11 14.91 21.43 38.46
CA VAL A 11 15.23 20.02 38.15
C VAL A 11 14.17 19.39 37.22
N LEU A 12 12.88 19.74 37.37
CA LEU A 12 11.83 19.27 36.45
C LEU A 12 11.93 19.91 35.05
N ILE A 13 12.40 21.16 34.95
CA ILE A 13 12.64 21.83 33.66
C ILE A 13 13.91 21.28 32.98
N SER A 14 14.94 20.92 33.75
CA SER A 14 16.16 20.31 33.20
C SER A 14 15.95 18.85 32.76
N ILE A 15 15.12 18.06 33.46
CA ILE A 15 14.78 16.70 33.04
C ILE A 15 13.85 16.71 31.79
N ILE A 16 12.97 17.71 31.66
CA ILE A 16 12.15 17.89 30.44
C ILE A 16 12.99 18.44 29.27
N ALA A 17 14.06 19.22 29.53
CA ALA A 17 14.96 19.70 28.49
C ALA A 17 15.96 18.63 28.01
N ILE A 18 16.37 17.70 28.89
CA ILE A 18 17.28 16.60 28.52
C ILE A 18 16.53 15.44 27.83
N CYS A 19 15.21 15.30 28.01
CA CYS A 19 14.37 14.42 27.19
C CYS A 19 13.93 15.00 25.83
N PHE A 20 14.41 16.20 25.45
CA PHE A 20 14.08 16.84 24.16
C PHE A 20 15.29 17.20 23.28
N CYS A 21 16.50 16.77 23.67
CA CYS A 21 17.73 16.98 22.89
C CYS A 21 18.32 15.65 22.38
N SER A 22 17.53 14.94 21.59
CA SER A 22 18.00 14.06 20.52
C SER A 22 17.02 14.16 19.35
N ILE A 23 16.69 15.39 18.96
CA ILE A 23 16.05 15.68 17.68
C ILE A 23 17.16 16.03 16.71
N ASN A 24 17.52 15.00 15.94
CA ASN A 24 17.96 15.04 14.55
C ASN A 24 18.51 16.38 14.08
N THR A 25 19.82 16.40 13.89
CA THR A 25 20.44 17.21 12.84
C THR A 25 19.61 17.05 11.57
N TYR A 26 19.01 18.15 11.11
CA TYR A 26 18.38 18.25 9.80
C TYR A 26 19.47 18.02 8.74
N ALA A 27 19.73 16.76 8.44
CA ALA A 27 20.25 16.34 7.16
C ALA A 27 19.13 16.57 6.15
N LYS A 28 19.54 17.09 5.00
CA LYS A 28 18.69 17.46 3.88
C LYS A 28 18.34 16.17 3.13
N ASP A 29 17.59 15.27 3.75
CA ASP A 29 17.04 14.13 3.04
C ASP A 29 15.86 14.62 2.21
N ASN A 30 16.08 14.68 0.90
CA ASN A 30 15.02 14.39 -0.05
C ASN A 30 14.69 12.89 0.12
N SER A 31 14.11 12.49 1.26
CA SER A 31 13.75 11.10 1.50
C SER A 31 12.62 10.76 0.52
N GLU A 32 12.97 10.00 -0.50
CA GLU A 32 12.03 9.15 -1.24
C GLU A 32 11.10 8.48 -0.23
N SER A 33 9.79 8.49 -0.49
CA SER A 33 8.86 7.85 0.45
C SER A 33 9.03 6.35 0.42
N ASP A 34 8.95 5.74 1.59
CA ASP A 34 8.83 4.29 1.73
C ASP A 34 7.36 3.91 1.54
N GLY A 35 6.89 3.99 0.30
CA GLY A 35 5.51 3.71 -0.11
C GLY A 35 5.04 2.32 0.35
N LEU A 36 3.73 2.09 0.26
CA LEU A 36 3.22 0.73 0.42
C LEU A 36 3.63 -0.09 -0.79
N MET A 37 4.11 -1.30 -0.56
CA MET A 37 4.31 -2.24 -1.65
C MET A 37 2.96 -2.84 -2.07
N PRO A 38 2.62 -2.84 -3.37
CA PRO A 38 1.47 -3.58 -3.86
C PRO A 38 1.63 -5.09 -3.58
N THR A 39 0.58 -5.75 -3.09
CA THR A 39 0.59 -7.21 -2.82
C THR A 39 -0.57 -7.97 -3.47
N GLY A 40 -1.38 -7.32 -4.32
CA GLY A 40 -2.27 -8.02 -5.25
C GLY A 40 -1.41 -8.78 -6.26
N GLU A 41 -1.57 -10.09 -6.33
CA GLU A 41 -0.50 -11.03 -6.73
C GLU A 41 -0.04 -10.94 -8.20
N GLU A 42 1.23 -11.32 -8.40
CA GLU A 42 1.90 -11.58 -9.69
C GLU A 42 2.10 -13.09 -9.96
N ASN A 43 1.60 -14.03 -9.15
CA ASN A 43 1.75 -15.48 -9.38
C ASN A 43 0.80 -15.96 -10.48
N ILE A 44 1.13 -15.57 -11.71
CA ILE A 44 0.46 -15.97 -12.93
C ILE A 44 0.57 -17.50 -13.09
N VAL A 45 -0.58 -18.20 -13.09
CA VAL A 45 -0.72 -19.46 -13.82
C VAL A 45 -0.48 -19.18 -15.30
N ALA A 46 0.50 -19.84 -15.90
CA ALA A 46 0.97 -19.55 -17.24
C ALA A 46 -0.12 -19.83 -18.31
N GLY A 47 -0.75 -18.76 -18.81
CA GLY A 47 -1.54 -18.77 -20.04
C GLY A 47 -0.69 -18.41 -21.27
N ASP A 48 -1.02 -19.06 -22.39
CA ASP A 48 -0.43 -19.21 -23.74
C ASP A 48 0.54 -18.19 -24.39
N SER A 49 0.88 -17.08 -23.73
CA SER A 49 1.66 -15.99 -24.33
C SER A 49 3.18 -16.16 -24.27
N GLY A 50 3.70 -17.34 -23.88
CA GLY A 50 5.12 -17.68 -24.03
C GLY A 50 6.10 -16.83 -23.22
N TYR A 51 5.65 -16.01 -22.28
CA TYR A 51 6.51 -15.18 -21.45
C TYR A 51 6.05 -15.19 -19.98
N TRP A 52 6.96 -15.66 -19.12
CA TRP A 52 6.98 -15.61 -17.66
C TRP A 52 6.11 -16.67 -16.93
N HIS A 53 6.72 -17.82 -16.59
CA HIS A 53 6.35 -18.51 -15.36
C HIS A 53 6.65 -17.56 -14.19
N ALA A 54 5.63 -16.91 -13.64
CA ALA A 54 5.82 -16.08 -12.47
C ALA A 54 6.10 -16.99 -11.27
N GLY A 55 7.33 -16.95 -10.77
CA GLY A 55 7.68 -17.66 -9.55
C GLY A 55 7.23 -16.88 -8.30
N LYS A 56 7.32 -17.53 -7.13
CA LYS A 56 6.96 -16.95 -5.83
C LYS A 56 8.12 -16.13 -5.26
N LEU A 57 8.24 -14.86 -5.64
CA LEU A 57 9.14 -13.96 -4.90
C LEU A 57 8.46 -13.55 -3.59
N GLU A 58 9.01 -13.97 -2.44
CA GLU A 58 8.48 -13.64 -1.12
C GLU A 58 8.72 -12.16 -0.80
N ARG A 59 7.96 -11.23 -1.39
CA ARG A 59 8.12 -9.77 -1.19
C ARG A 59 7.50 -9.28 0.11
N SER A 60 6.58 -10.07 0.66
CA SER A 60 5.70 -9.68 1.74
C SER A 60 5.31 -10.91 2.56
N ARG A 61 5.23 -10.78 3.90
CA ARG A 61 4.76 -11.85 4.77
C ARG A 61 4.12 -11.34 6.05
N LEU A 62 3.10 -12.08 6.49
CA LEU A 62 2.43 -11.87 7.76
C LEU A 62 2.84 -12.97 8.74
N PHE A 63 3.09 -12.60 9.99
CA PHE A 63 3.47 -13.50 11.07
C PHE A 63 2.52 -13.32 12.25
N VAL A 64 2.19 -14.42 12.91
CA VAL A 64 1.45 -14.39 14.18
C VAL A 64 2.44 -14.20 15.32
N THR A 65 2.10 -13.32 16.25
CA THR A 65 2.77 -13.17 17.54
C THR A 65 1.79 -13.47 18.65
N GLU A 66 2.24 -13.61 19.90
CA GLU A 66 1.35 -13.75 21.05
C GLU A 66 0.30 -12.62 21.11
N THR A 67 0.75 -11.38 20.90
CA THR A 67 -0.05 -10.15 21.11
C THR A 67 -0.74 -9.59 19.86
N GLY A 68 -0.58 -10.22 18.70
CA GLY A 68 -1.13 -9.72 17.44
C GLY A 68 -0.35 -10.23 16.24
N PHE A 69 0.04 -9.34 15.33
CA PHE A 69 0.67 -9.70 14.06
C PHE A 69 1.92 -8.86 13.78
N ILE A 70 2.82 -9.40 12.96
CA ILE A 70 3.92 -8.66 12.35
C ILE A 70 3.80 -8.82 10.84
N ARG A 71 3.78 -7.69 10.13
CA ARG A 71 3.87 -7.66 8.68
C ARG A 71 5.27 -7.20 8.30
N ILE A 72 5.93 -7.93 7.41
CA ILE A 72 7.22 -7.56 6.84
C ILE A 72 7.06 -7.45 5.32
N PHE A 73 7.56 -6.37 4.72
CA PHE A 73 7.53 -6.19 3.28
C PHE A 73 8.73 -5.42 2.75
N TYR A 74 9.11 -5.74 1.52
CA TYR A 74 10.16 -5.07 0.76
C TYR A 74 9.70 -3.72 0.20
N THR A 75 10.62 -2.76 0.14
CA THR A 75 10.58 -1.58 -0.74
C THR A 75 11.95 -1.45 -1.38
N LYS A 76 12.11 -0.70 -2.47
CA LYS A 76 13.37 -0.59 -3.23
C LYS A 76 14.65 -0.58 -2.39
N ASN A 77 14.67 0.25 -1.34
CA ASN A 77 15.86 0.47 -0.52
C ASN A 77 15.74 -0.09 0.91
N ASN A 78 14.58 -0.60 1.30
CA ASN A 78 14.30 -0.92 2.70
C ASN A 78 13.37 -2.12 2.89
N THR A 79 13.55 -2.83 4.00
CA THR A 79 12.58 -3.75 4.55
C THR A 79 11.78 -3.02 5.63
N ILE A 80 10.46 -3.07 5.52
CA ILE A 80 9.54 -2.42 6.45
C ILE A 80 8.93 -3.48 7.36
N VAL A 81 8.95 -3.22 8.67
CA VAL A 81 8.41 -4.11 9.70
C VAL A 81 7.31 -3.37 10.45
N GLU A 82 6.07 -3.82 10.34
CA GLU A 82 4.91 -3.25 11.01
C GLU A 82 4.36 -4.23 12.05
N LYS A 83 4.18 -3.75 13.28
CA LYS A 83 3.56 -4.53 14.36
C LYS A 83 2.10 -4.11 14.53
N TYR A 84 1.24 -5.10 14.71
CA TYR A 84 -0.20 -4.91 14.91
C TYR A 84 -0.68 -5.62 16.18
N ASP A 85 -1.73 -5.12 16.81
CA ASP A 85 -2.46 -5.86 17.85
C ASP A 85 -3.44 -6.89 17.23
N ASN A 86 -4.19 -7.60 18.08
CA ASN A 86 -5.19 -8.59 17.66
C ASN A 86 -6.34 -8.00 16.85
N ASP A 87 -6.65 -6.72 17.06
CA ASP A 87 -7.67 -6.00 16.29
C ASP A 87 -7.08 -5.41 15.01
N LEU A 88 -5.83 -5.77 14.67
CA LEU A 88 -5.06 -5.29 13.54
C LEU A 88 -4.79 -3.78 13.60
N ASN A 89 -4.79 -3.12 14.77
CA ASN A 89 -4.32 -1.72 14.90
C ASN A 89 -2.79 -1.67 14.88
N ILE A 90 -2.22 -0.75 14.09
CA ILE A 90 -0.77 -0.57 14.03
C ILE A 90 -0.22 -0.05 15.38
N LEU A 91 0.80 -0.72 15.88
CA LEU A 91 1.49 -0.43 17.14
C LEU A 91 2.83 0.25 16.91
N SER A 92 3.58 -0.21 15.91
CA SER A 92 4.89 0.35 15.55
C SER A 92 5.22 0.06 14.09
N LYS A 93 6.09 0.89 13.53
CA LYS A 93 6.70 0.72 12.20
C LYS A 93 8.21 0.91 12.34
N THR A 94 8.97 -0.03 11.83
CA THR A 94 10.43 -0.04 11.83
C THR A 94 10.92 -0.14 10.39
N LYS A 95 12.02 0.55 10.08
CA LYS A 95 12.64 0.60 8.76
C LYS A 95 14.05 0.02 8.85
N ILE A 96 14.36 -0.95 8.00
CA ILE A 96 15.67 -1.58 7.88
C ILE A 96 16.20 -1.29 6.48
N LYS A 97 17.36 -0.66 6.36
CA LYS A 97 17.96 -0.33 5.06
C LYS A 97 18.64 -1.58 4.47
N HIS A 98 18.43 -1.84 3.18
CA HIS A 98 19.14 -2.90 2.47
C HIS A 98 20.64 -2.62 2.41
N GLN A 99 21.43 -3.68 2.54
CA GLN A 99 22.89 -3.62 2.51
C GLN A 99 23.49 -4.19 1.22
N MET A 100 22.69 -4.92 0.43
CA MET A 100 23.08 -5.50 -0.85
C MET A 100 22.06 -5.18 -1.96
N GLU A 101 22.37 -5.62 -3.18
CA GLU A 101 21.67 -5.24 -4.40
C GLU A 101 20.39 -6.05 -4.66
N SER A 102 20.41 -7.32 -4.26
CA SER A 102 19.31 -8.26 -4.46
C SER A 102 18.70 -8.63 -3.11
N TRP A 103 17.39 -8.51 -2.99
CA TRP A 103 16.66 -8.90 -1.79
C TRP A 103 15.95 -10.24 -2.01
N GLY A 104 16.11 -11.17 -1.07
CA GLY A 104 15.63 -12.54 -1.18
C GLY A 104 14.47 -12.90 -0.28
N GLY A 105 14.16 -12.10 0.74
CA GLY A 105 13.08 -12.40 1.68
C GLY A 105 13.36 -11.90 3.08
N ALA A 106 12.35 -11.98 3.94
CA ALA A 106 12.53 -11.69 5.35
C ALA A 106 11.67 -12.59 6.24
N TYR A 107 12.21 -12.98 7.39
CA TYR A 107 11.56 -13.90 8.33
C TYR A 107 11.55 -13.34 9.74
N TYR A 108 10.42 -13.47 10.45
CA TYR A 108 10.32 -13.14 11.87
C TYR A 108 10.40 -14.41 12.71
N TYR A 109 11.36 -14.46 13.63
CA TYR A 109 11.50 -15.56 14.58
C TYR A 109 12.06 -15.08 15.91
N ASN A 110 11.45 -15.52 17.01
CA ASN A 110 11.89 -15.26 18.38
C ASN A 110 12.24 -13.79 18.68
N GLY A 111 11.37 -12.86 18.25
CA GLY A 111 11.58 -11.42 18.49
C GLY A 111 12.64 -10.75 17.62
N MET A 112 13.18 -11.45 16.62
CA MET A 112 14.18 -10.97 15.67
C MET A 112 13.65 -11.01 14.25
N VAL A 113 14.18 -10.14 13.40
CA VAL A 113 13.90 -10.10 11.96
C VAL A 113 15.16 -10.52 11.22
N TYR A 114 15.03 -11.48 10.32
CA TYR A 114 16.10 -12.00 9.47
C TYR A 114 15.84 -11.53 8.06
N VAL A 115 16.77 -10.79 7.46
CA VAL A 115 16.67 -10.28 6.08
C VAL A 115 17.70 -10.99 5.23
N VAL A 116 17.25 -11.62 4.15
CA VAL A 116 18.08 -12.36 3.21
C VAL A 116 18.38 -11.47 2.01
N GLU A 117 19.67 -11.27 1.72
CA GLU A 117 20.12 -10.44 0.59
C GLU A 117 21.31 -11.08 -0.12
N SER A 118 21.56 -10.70 -1.38
CA SER A 118 22.77 -11.07 -2.11
C SER A 118 23.29 -9.92 -2.97
N ASN A 119 24.52 -10.07 -3.47
CA ASN A 119 24.99 -9.27 -4.58
C ASN A 119 24.29 -9.68 -5.88
N TYR A 120 24.37 -8.80 -6.88
CA TYR A 120 23.98 -9.07 -8.25
C TYR A 120 25.23 -9.47 -9.05
N GLY A 121 25.22 -10.67 -9.63
CA GLY A 121 26.41 -11.20 -10.31
C GLY A 121 27.43 -11.82 -9.35
N GLU A 122 28.57 -12.22 -9.91
CA GLU A 122 29.75 -12.60 -9.14
C GLU A 122 30.48 -11.34 -8.66
N ASN A 123 31.04 -11.37 -7.46
CA ASN A 123 31.93 -10.32 -6.96
C ASN A 123 33.31 -10.40 -7.66
N ASP A 124 34.23 -9.48 -7.30
CA ASP A 124 35.59 -9.44 -7.86
C ASP A 124 36.40 -10.75 -7.64
N GLU A 125 35.97 -11.62 -6.73
CA GLU A 125 36.56 -12.92 -6.43
C GLU A 125 35.86 -14.09 -7.16
N GLY A 126 34.87 -13.82 -8.01
CA GLY A 126 34.10 -14.83 -8.73
C GLY A 126 33.02 -15.51 -7.89
N ASN A 127 32.64 -14.91 -6.74
CA ASN A 127 31.67 -15.51 -5.81
C ASN A 127 30.33 -14.79 -5.84
N LEU A 128 29.26 -15.56 -5.76
CA LEU A 128 27.96 -15.09 -5.31
C LEU A 128 27.93 -15.13 -3.78
N VAL A 129 27.65 -13.99 -3.18
CA VAL A 129 27.64 -13.79 -1.72
C VAL A 129 26.20 -13.62 -1.26
N LEU A 130 25.73 -14.58 -0.49
CA LEU A 130 24.44 -14.56 0.18
C LEU A 130 24.65 -14.15 1.64
N LYS A 131 23.83 -13.22 2.13
CA LYS A 131 23.86 -12.80 3.54
C LYS A 131 22.49 -12.92 4.17
N VAL A 132 22.50 -13.36 5.43
CA VAL A 132 21.31 -13.34 6.29
C VAL A 132 21.62 -12.42 7.46
N PHE A 133 21.06 -11.22 7.41
CA PHE A 133 21.21 -10.19 8.43
C PHE A 133 20.18 -10.40 9.53
N LYS A 134 20.60 -10.38 10.78
CA LYS A 134 19.73 -10.46 11.96
C LYS A 134 19.55 -9.08 12.57
N TYR A 135 18.31 -8.65 12.75
CA TYR A 135 17.95 -7.36 13.32
C TYR A 135 17.04 -7.52 14.54
N ASP A 136 17.17 -6.60 15.49
CA ASP A 136 16.16 -6.42 16.52
C ASP A 136 14.91 -5.71 15.95
N MET A 137 13.81 -5.70 16.71
CA MET A 137 12.57 -5.03 16.28
C MET A 137 12.67 -3.50 16.15
N LYS A 138 13.79 -2.89 16.58
CA LYS A 138 14.07 -1.46 16.40
C LYS A 138 14.89 -1.19 15.14
N GLY A 139 15.29 -2.23 14.41
CA GLY A 139 16.07 -2.14 13.18
C GLY A 139 17.58 -2.06 13.40
N ASN A 140 18.07 -2.34 14.61
CA ASN A 140 19.51 -2.44 14.85
C ASN A 140 19.99 -3.82 14.40
N GLN A 141 21.02 -3.84 13.56
CA GLN A 141 21.66 -5.10 13.19
C GLN A 141 22.34 -5.70 14.43
N VAL A 142 22.01 -6.95 14.70
CA VAL A 142 22.56 -7.74 15.80
C VAL A 142 23.73 -8.58 15.30
N ASP A 143 23.57 -9.23 14.15
CA ASP A 143 24.56 -10.17 13.61
C ASP A 143 24.33 -10.42 12.10
N CYS A 144 25.19 -11.20 11.44
CA CYS A 144 25.10 -11.54 10.03
C CYS A 144 25.71 -12.91 9.73
N SER A 145 24.99 -13.75 8.99
CA SER A 145 25.57 -14.91 8.32
C SER A 145 26.09 -14.53 6.93
N VAL A 146 27.22 -15.10 6.51
CA VAL A 146 27.77 -14.93 5.16
C VAL A 146 27.98 -16.31 4.55
N ILE A 147 27.41 -16.53 3.38
CA ILE A 147 27.46 -17.78 2.63
C ILE A 147 28.00 -17.46 1.24
N ASN A 148 29.16 -18.02 0.92
CA ASN A 148 29.78 -17.87 -0.40
C ASN A 148 29.47 -19.08 -1.25
N ASP A 149 29.13 -18.86 -2.51
CA ASP A 149 28.91 -19.92 -3.50
C ASP A 149 29.28 -19.46 -4.92
N LYS A 150 29.22 -20.37 -5.88
CA LYS A 150 29.33 -20.08 -7.30
C LYS A 150 27.97 -19.72 -7.91
N GLY A 151 28.00 -18.95 -9.00
CA GLY A 151 26.82 -18.61 -9.80
C GLY A 151 26.64 -17.11 -9.99
N TYR A 152 25.67 -16.74 -10.81
CA TYR A 152 25.48 -15.36 -11.26
C TYR A 152 24.32 -14.65 -10.56
N TYR A 153 23.24 -15.36 -10.24
CA TYR A 153 22.01 -14.75 -9.71
C TYR A 153 21.35 -15.65 -8.66
N SER A 154 20.73 -15.04 -7.66
CA SER A 154 19.81 -15.66 -6.69
C SER A 154 18.53 -14.82 -6.61
N PHE A 155 17.44 -15.41 -6.09
CA PHE A 155 16.18 -14.72 -5.81
C PHE A 155 15.51 -14.12 -7.06
N ALA A 156 15.67 -14.76 -8.22
CA ALA A 156 15.16 -14.21 -9.48
C ALA A 156 13.71 -14.62 -9.76
N ARG A 157 13.29 -15.80 -9.27
CA ARG A 157 11.97 -16.35 -9.54
C ARG A 157 11.26 -16.79 -8.28
N SER A 158 11.92 -17.46 -7.35
CA SER A 158 11.24 -18.06 -6.22
C SER A 158 12.10 -18.06 -4.97
N THR A 159 11.51 -17.68 -3.85
CA THR A 159 12.12 -17.81 -2.53
C THR A 159 11.05 -18.11 -1.49
N ASP A 160 11.36 -19.02 -0.58
CA ASP A 160 10.54 -19.30 0.59
C ASP A 160 11.43 -19.58 1.79
N ILE A 161 11.01 -19.12 2.95
CA ILE A 161 11.73 -19.29 4.21
C ILE A 161 10.84 -20.01 5.23
N CYS A 162 11.39 -21.00 5.94
CA CYS A 162 10.75 -21.56 7.12
C CYS A 162 11.73 -21.69 8.29
N GLU A 163 11.18 -21.81 9.49
CA GLU A 163 11.96 -22.11 10.70
C GLU A 163 11.67 -23.54 11.16
N TYR A 164 12.72 -24.20 11.64
CA TYR A 164 12.63 -25.50 12.30
C TYR A 164 13.81 -25.66 13.28
N ASN A 165 13.49 -25.95 14.55
CA ASN A 165 14.45 -26.24 15.62
C ASN A 165 15.57 -25.19 15.78
N GLY A 166 15.22 -23.91 15.74
CA GLY A 166 16.14 -22.79 15.90
C GLY A 166 16.98 -22.50 14.66
N LYS A 167 16.63 -23.06 13.51
CA LYS A 167 17.33 -22.83 12.24
C LYS A 167 16.36 -22.31 11.19
N LEU A 168 16.84 -21.41 10.35
CA LEU A 168 16.14 -20.97 9.15
C LEU A 168 16.57 -21.81 7.97
N TYR A 169 15.59 -22.22 7.18
CA TYR A 169 15.77 -22.89 5.91
C TYR A 169 15.26 -21.98 4.81
N ILE A 170 16.11 -21.69 3.83
CA ILE A 170 15.82 -20.77 2.74
C ILE A 170 15.94 -21.58 1.45
N ALA A 171 14.81 -21.79 0.78
CA ALA A 171 14.78 -22.35 -0.57
C ALA A 171 14.69 -21.18 -1.55
N SER A 172 15.66 -21.09 -2.46
CA SER A 172 15.68 -20.04 -3.49
C SER A 172 16.04 -20.64 -4.83
N ASP A 173 15.56 -20.03 -5.90
CA ASP A 173 16.13 -20.27 -7.21
C ASP A 173 17.54 -19.66 -7.33
N TYR A 174 18.35 -20.23 -8.22
CA TYR A 174 19.61 -19.63 -8.63
C TYR A 174 19.98 -19.94 -10.07
N SER A 175 20.91 -19.14 -10.61
CA SER A 175 21.47 -19.31 -11.95
C SER A 175 22.98 -19.52 -11.94
N CYS A 176 23.45 -20.51 -12.68
CA CYS A 176 24.86 -20.78 -12.92
C CYS A 176 25.04 -21.34 -14.35
N SER A 177 25.98 -20.77 -15.11
CA SER A 177 26.40 -21.28 -16.44
C SER A 177 25.25 -21.54 -17.44
N GLY A 178 24.22 -20.70 -17.45
CA GLY A 178 23.06 -20.84 -18.34
C GLY A 178 21.98 -21.83 -17.87
N HIS A 179 22.12 -22.41 -16.68
CA HIS A 179 21.09 -23.23 -16.03
C HIS A 179 20.52 -22.53 -14.81
N THR A 180 19.26 -22.85 -14.50
CA THR A 180 18.59 -22.40 -13.28
C THR A 180 18.18 -23.59 -12.43
N GLY A 181 18.07 -23.44 -11.11
CA GLY A 181 17.68 -24.54 -10.23
C GLY A 181 17.48 -24.12 -8.78
N LEU A 182 17.27 -25.10 -7.90
CA LEU A 182 17.06 -24.91 -6.47
C LEU A 182 18.39 -24.75 -5.72
N ARG A 183 18.42 -23.83 -4.76
CA ARG A 183 19.42 -23.76 -3.70
C ARG A 183 18.73 -23.75 -2.33
N LEU A 184 19.13 -24.67 -1.45
CA LEU A 184 18.62 -24.78 -0.09
C LEU A 184 19.73 -24.45 0.90
N ILE A 185 19.47 -23.43 1.71
CA ILE A 185 20.40 -22.86 2.69
C ILE A 185 19.87 -23.13 4.08
N GLU A 186 20.74 -23.52 5.00
CA GLU A 186 20.48 -23.63 6.43
C GLU A 186 21.24 -22.53 7.18
N VAL A 187 20.58 -21.81 8.09
CA VAL A 187 21.21 -20.82 8.99
C VAL A 187 20.79 -21.08 10.43
N ASP A 188 21.75 -21.31 11.32
CA ASP A 188 21.49 -21.41 12.76
C ASP A 188 21.21 -20.02 13.34
N THR A 189 20.05 -19.83 13.99
CA THR A 189 19.63 -18.51 14.46
C THR A 189 20.37 -18.01 15.69
N SER A 190 21.07 -18.91 16.39
CA SER A 190 21.81 -18.62 17.62
C SER A 190 23.27 -18.27 17.34
N THR A 191 23.94 -19.04 16.47
CA THR A 191 25.35 -18.83 16.10
C THR A 191 25.53 -18.02 14.83
N MET A 192 24.44 -17.84 14.05
CA MET A 192 24.45 -17.26 12.70
C MET A 192 25.38 -17.99 11.72
N SER A 193 25.75 -19.25 12.00
CA SER A 193 26.45 -20.09 11.03
C SER A 193 25.51 -20.52 9.91
N GLY A 194 25.89 -20.24 8.66
CA GLY A 194 25.11 -20.59 7.47
C GLY A 194 25.85 -21.55 6.55
N LYS A 195 25.12 -22.43 5.86
CA LYS A 195 25.68 -23.34 4.84
C LYS A 195 24.64 -23.72 3.80
N ILE A 196 25.10 -24.10 2.61
CA ILE A 196 24.27 -24.72 1.59
C ILE A 196 24.18 -26.21 1.93
N ILE A 197 22.95 -26.74 1.97
CA ILE A 197 22.68 -28.13 2.31
C ILE A 197 22.13 -28.94 1.14
N ASN A 198 21.64 -28.27 0.09
CA ASN A 198 21.17 -28.92 -1.12
C ASN A 198 21.19 -27.95 -2.31
N SER A 199 21.41 -28.47 -3.50
CA SER A 199 21.23 -27.72 -4.75
C SER A 199 20.93 -28.66 -5.92
N ASN A 200 20.28 -28.13 -6.96
CA ASN A 200 20.08 -28.80 -8.24
C ASN A 200 20.12 -27.80 -9.41
N LEU A 201 20.12 -28.29 -10.64
CA LEU A 201 20.00 -27.48 -11.86
C LEU A 201 18.84 -27.97 -12.75
N PHE A 202 17.71 -28.31 -12.13
CA PHE A 202 16.56 -28.89 -12.82
C PHE A 202 15.61 -27.87 -13.44
N HIS A 203 16.03 -26.61 -13.58
CA HIS A 203 15.16 -25.48 -14.00
C HIS A 203 13.95 -25.37 -13.08
N SER A 204 14.24 -25.22 -11.79
CA SER A 204 13.24 -25.04 -10.75
C SER A 204 12.61 -23.65 -10.85
N PHE A 205 11.27 -23.59 -10.77
CA PHE A 205 10.50 -22.35 -10.97
C PHE A 205 9.79 -21.90 -9.71
N LYS A 206 9.23 -22.85 -8.95
CA LYS A 206 8.51 -22.58 -7.70
C LYS A 206 8.99 -23.52 -6.62
N GLN A 207 9.29 -22.98 -5.45
CA GLN A 207 9.72 -23.72 -4.27
C GLN A 207 8.89 -23.29 -3.06
N TYR A 208 8.38 -24.26 -2.32
CA TYR A 208 7.66 -24.02 -1.08
C TYR A 208 8.21 -24.88 0.04
N LEU A 209 8.40 -24.28 1.21
CA LEU A 209 8.84 -24.96 2.41
C LEU A 209 7.69 -25.09 3.40
N ASN A 210 7.58 -26.27 4.02
CA ASN A 210 6.75 -26.46 5.20
C ASN A 210 7.49 -27.31 6.22
N SER A 211 7.33 -26.99 7.50
CA SER A 211 7.83 -27.80 8.61
C SER A 211 6.67 -28.29 9.46
N ASP A 212 6.82 -29.49 10.01
CA ASP A 212 5.99 -30.01 11.11
C ASP A 212 6.87 -30.33 12.33
N SER A 213 6.36 -31.13 13.28
CA SER A 213 7.11 -31.52 14.48
C SER A 213 8.35 -32.35 14.18
N ASP A 214 8.39 -33.05 13.04
CA ASP A 214 9.33 -34.13 12.79
C ASP A 214 10.21 -33.88 11.57
N ASN A 215 9.73 -33.09 10.59
CA ASN A 215 10.37 -32.98 9.29
C ASN A 215 10.23 -31.58 8.67
N ILE A 216 11.08 -31.36 7.67
CA ILE A 216 10.95 -30.28 6.69
C ILE A 216 10.63 -30.89 5.34
N TYR A 217 9.63 -30.32 4.69
CA TYR A 217 9.18 -30.67 3.35
C TYR A 217 9.50 -29.52 2.40
N LEU A 218 9.95 -29.88 1.20
CA LEU A 218 10.15 -28.97 0.08
C LEU A 218 9.30 -29.45 -1.09
N LEU A 219 8.38 -28.61 -1.52
CA LEU A 219 7.67 -28.77 -2.78
C LEU A 219 8.42 -28.00 -3.87
N GLU A 220 8.73 -28.67 -4.97
CA GLU A 220 9.44 -28.09 -6.11
C GLU A 220 8.66 -28.36 -7.39
N LEU A 221 8.45 -27.30 -8.18
CA LEU A 221 8.04 -27.40 -9.58
C LEU A 221 9.25 -27.10 -10.46
N SER A 222 9.62 -28.03 -11.33
CA SER A 222 10.78 -27.88 -12.20
C SER A 222 10.58 -28.54 -13.57
N GLU A 223 11.10 -27.93 -14.63
CA GLU A 223 11.00 -28.52 -15.97
C GLU A 223 11.71 -29.87 -16.03
N GLY A 224 12.87 -29.96 -15.38
CA GLY A 224 13.76 -31.11 -15.44
C GLY A 224 13.13 -32.40 -14.89
N SER A 225 12.32 -32.28 -13.84
CA SER A 225 11.67 -33.43 -13.16
C SER A 225 10.44 -33.93 -13.91
N ARG A 226 9.76 -33.09 -14.70
CA ARG A 226 8.46 -33.38 -15.34
C ARG A 226 7.33 -33.71 -14.34
N ALA A 227 7.52 -33.32 -13.08
CA ALA A 227 6.56 -33.52 -12.02
C ALA A 227 6.70 -32.45 -10.94
N ALA A 228 5.62 -32.17 -10.23
CA ALA A 228 5.73 -31.54 -8.93
C ALA A 228 6.32 -32.58 -7.98
N GLN A 229 7.40 -32.22 -7.29
CA GLN A 229 8.11 -33.14 -6.40
C GLN A 229 8.03 -32.67 -4.96
N VAL A 230 7.77 -33.59 -4.03
CA VAL A 230 7.92 -33.33 -2.60
C VAL A 230 9.15 -34.05 -2.10
N SER A 231 10.06 -33.29 -1.50
CA SER A 231 11.24 -33.80 -0.80
C SER A 231 11.03 -33.71 0.71
N LYS A 232 11.20 -34.83 1.40
CA LYS A 232 11.40 -34.88 2.85
C LYS A 232 12.89 -34.68 3.12
N LEU A 233 13.27 -33.53 3.69
CA LEU A 233 14.67 -33.05 3.72
C LEU A 233 15.44 -33.41 5.00
N ILE A 234 14.77 -33.39 6.15
CA ILE A 234 15.37 -33.58 7.47
C ILE A 234 14.50 -34.53 8.28
N LYS A 235 15.11 -35.53 8.91
CA LYS A 235 14.45 -36.44 9.87
C LYS A 235 14.59 -35.89 11.30
N ALA A 236 13.71 -36.31 12.21
CA ALA A 236 13.68 -35.91 13.63
C ALA A 236 15.02 -36.07 14.39
N ASP A 237 15.97 -36.86 13.88
CA ASP A 237 17.31 -37.06 14.47
C ASP A 237 18.38 -36.06 13.98
N GLY A 238 18.00 -35.07 13.16
CA GLY A 238 18.90 -34.05 12.63
C GLY A 238 19.80 -34.53 11.47
N LYS A 239 19.63 -35.77 10.98
CA LYS A 239 20.34 -36.24 9.80
C LYS A 239 19.63 -35.77 8.53
N THR A 240 20.42 -35.17 7.63
CA THR A 240 19.99 -34.85 6.27
C THR A 240 19.80 -36.14 5.49
N GLY A 241 18.58 -36.40 5.02
CA GLY A 241 18.27 -37.54 4.17
C GLY A 241 17.14 -37.16 3.24
N LYS A 242 17.46 -36.97 1.96
CA LYS A 242 16.48 -36.60 0.93
C LYS A 242 15.74 -37.86 0.48
N ASN A 243 14.47 -37.97 0.82
CA ASN A 243 13.54 -38.84 0.11
C ASN A 243 12.62 -37.96 -0.73
N THR A 244 12.52 -38.23 -2.03
CA THR A 244 11.78 -37.39 -2.98
C THR A 244 10.86 -38.27 -3.80
N ILE A 245 9.62 -37.82 -3.94
CA ILE A 245 8.58 -38.49 -4.71
C ILE A 245 7.94 -37.48 -5.67
N ASP A 246 7.48 -37.97 -6.81
CA ASP A 246 6.61 -37.22 -7.70
C ASP A 246 5.18 -37.24 -7.14
N VAL A 247 4.61 -36.06 -6.84
CA VAL A 247 3.22 -35.94 -6.33
C VAL A 247 2.22 -35.58 -7.43
N TYR A 248 2.69 -35.00 -8.54
CA TYR A 248 1.86 -34.70 -9.70
C TYR A 248 2.71 -34.69 -10.98
N LYS A 249 2.42 -35.60 -11.91
CA LYS A 249 3.17 -35.71 -13.19
C LYS A 249 2.51 -34.85 -14.27
N TYR A 250 3.31 -34.18 -15.11
CA TYR A 250 2.80 -33.33 -16.19
C TYR A 250 3.54 -33.54 -17.53
N GLY A 251 2.84 -33.19 -18.61
CA GLY A 251 3.32 -33.21 -19.99
C GLY A 251 4.21 -32.00 -20.36
N GLY A 252 4.66 -31.96 -21.62
CA GLY A 252 5.49 -30.88 -22.18
C GLY A 252 6.66 -31.37 -23.06
N VAL A 253 7.16 -30.50 -23.95
CA VAL A 253 8.28 -30.80 -24.87
C VAL A 253 9.53 -29.98 -24.52
N ARG A 254 10.72 -30.62 -24.48
CA ARG A 254 12.03 -30.00 -24.22
C ARG A 254 12.66 -29.34 -25.46
N THR A 255 11.97 -28.46 -26.17
CA THR A 255 12.47 -27.97 -27.48
C THR A 255 13.27 -26.67 -27.45
N THR A 256 13.42 -25.98 -26.30
CA THR A 256 14.25 -24.77 -26.24
C THR A 256 15.09 -24.71 -24.96
N SER A 257 16.20 -23.97 -25.00
CA SER A 257 17.10 -23.70 -23.86
C SER A 257 16.48 -22.89 -22.71
N LEU A 258 15.15 -22.69 -22.75
CA LEU A 258 14.36 -21.96 -21.76
C LEU A 258 13.17 -22.77 -21.24
N ALA A 259 12.93 -23.99 -21.76
CA ALA A 259 11.65 -24.71 -21.78
C ALA A 259 10.56 -24.29 -20.76
N ILE A 260 9.50 -23.67 -21.32
CA ILE A 260 8.68 -22.62 -20.68
C ILE A 260 7.20 -23.04 -20.45
N THR A 261 6.79 -24.30 -20.56
CA THR A 261 5.39 -24.66 -20.23
C THR A 261 5.24 -25.98 -19.48
N CYS A 262 5.43 -25.93 -18.15
CA CYS A 262 4.81 -26.93 -17.28
C CYS A 262 3.30 -26.67 -17.34
N TYR A 263 2.52 -27.53 -18.00
CA TYR A 263 1.05 -27.44 -18.09
C TYR A 263 0.34 -27.74 -16.76
N ALA A 264 1.05 -27.58 -15.66
CA ALA A 264 0.63 -27.76 -14.29
C ALA A 264 1.43 -26.79 -13.41
N ASP A 265 0.84 -26.40 -12.30
CA ASP A 265 1.38 -25.44 -11.36
C ASP A 265 1.20 -25.92 -9.92
N VAL A 266 1.98 -25.36 -8.99
CA VAL A 266 1.87 -25.58 -7.55
C VAL A 266 1.95 -24.27 -6.79
N ASN A 267 1.08 -24.10 -5.79
CA ASN A 267 0.95 -22.85 -5.06
C ASN A 267 0.92 -23.00 -3.54
N GLY A 268 1.24 -24.18 -3.01
CA GLY A 268 1.45 -24.35 -1.58
C GLY A 268 1.63 -25.79 -1.13
N ILE A 269 2.24 -25.92 0.03
CA ILE A 269 2.41 -27.18 0.76
C ILE A 269 2.08 -26.98 2.24
N THR A 270 1.42 -27.96 2.84
CA THR A 270 1.15 -28.02 4.27
C THR A 270 1.07 -29.47 4.73
N SER A 271 0.82 -29.68 6.02
CA SER A 271 0.72 -31.01 6.61
C SER A 271 -0.50 -31.12 7.52
N SER A 272 -1.25 -32.20 7.37
CA SER A 272 -2.25 -32.66 8.33
C SER A 272 -1.60 -33.51 9.42
N LYS A 273 -2.42 -34.12 10.27
CA LYS A 273 -1.94 -35.12 11.22
C LYS A 273 -1.18 -36.23 10.49
N ASP A 274 -1.82 -36.80 9.48
CA ASP A 274 -1.42 -38.07 8.85
C ASP A 274 -0.88 -37.90 7.43
N ASN A 275 -1.12 -36.76 6.77
CA ASN A 275 -0.78 -36.52 5.37
C ASN A 275 0.01 -35.22 5.15
N ILE A 276 0.68 -35.15 4.00
CA ILE A 276 1.22 -33.94 3.40
C ILE A 276 0.25 -33.54 2.29
N LEU A 277 -0.12 -32.26 2.26
CA LEU A 277 -1.07 -31.72 1.29
C LEU A 277 -0.35 -30.70 0.41
N THR A 278 -0.45 -30.82 -0.91
CA THR A 278 -0.01 -29.78 -1.84
C THR A 278 -1.18 -29.28 -2.66
N VAL A 279 -1.21 -28.00 -3.00
CA VAL A 279 -2.24 -27.42 -3.87
C VAL A 279 -1.61 -26.91 -5.17
N GLY A 280 -2.35 -27.05 -6.26
CA GLY A 280 -1.93 -26.58 -7.57
C GLY A 280 -3.10 -26.46 -8.53
N ALA A 281 -2.82 -25.96 -9.72
CA ALA A 281 -3.76 -25.94 -10.83
C ALA A 281 -3.15 -26.63 -12.04
N SER A 282 -3.97 -27.27 -12.87
CA SER A 282 -3.50 -27.92 -14.09
C SER A 282 -4.60 -28.03 -15.13
N ILE A 283 -4.22 -27.99 -16.41
CA ILE A 283 -5.11 -28.44 -17.49
C ILE A 283 -5.23 -29.98 -17.48
N ASP A 284 -6.15 -30.52 -18.27
CA ASP A 284 -6.17 -31.96 -18.54
C ASP A 284 -4.85 -32.40 -19.19
N GLN A 285 -4.05 -33.17 -18.44
CA GLN A 285 -2.74 -33.66 -18.87
C GLN A 285 -2.80 -34.67 -20.02
N ASN A 286 -3.98 -35.07 -20.49
CA ASN A 286 -4.10 -35.84 -21.73
C ASN A 286 -4.18 -34.93 -22.98
N LYS A 287 -4.35 -33.63 -22.80
CA LYS A 287 -4.62 -32.66 -23.87
C LYS A 287 -3.57 -31.58 -24.03
N TYR A 288 -2.46 -31.62 -23.30
CA TYR A 288 -1.41 -30.59 -23.38
C TYR A 288 -0.80 -30.35 -24.78
N ASN A 289 -0.99 -31.28 -25.72
CA ASN A 289 -0.52 -31.16 -27.11
C ASN A 289 -1.53 -30.47 -28.05
N THR A 290 -2.72 -30.10 -27.61
CA THR A 290 -3.81 -29.65 -28.51
C THR A 290 -3.92 -28.13 -28.71
N GLY A 291 -3.01 -27.33 -28.12
CA GLY A 291 -3.14 -25.86 -28.07
C GLY A 291 -3.98 -25.40 -26.85
N SER A 292 -3.77 -24.17 -26.38
CA SER A 292 -3.96 -23.74 -24.97
C SER A 292 -5.39 -23.47 -24.48
N THR A 293 -6.42 -23.99 -25.11
CA THR A 293 -7.81 -23.64 -24.77
C THR A 293 -8.37 -24.41 -23.58
N GLU A 294 -7.56 -25.23 -22.91
CA GLU A 294 -8.02 -26.04 -21.77
C GLU A 294 -8.03 -25.19 -20.49
N PRO A 295 -9.14 -25.19 -19.73
CA PRO A 295 -9.21 -24.48 -18.47
C PRO A 295 -8.33 -25.15 -17.41
N TRP A 296 -7.65 -24.32 -16.62
CA TRP A 296 -6.88 -24.77 -15.48
C TRP A 296 -7.81 -25.08 -14.30
N ASN A 297 -7.69 -26.28 -13.76
CA ASN A 297 -8.49 -26.77 -12.67
C ASN A 297 -7.65 -27.01 -11.42
N LEU A 298 -8.24 -26.70 -10.27
CA LEU A 298 -7.63 -26.82 -8.95
C LEU A 298 -7.55 -28.30 -8.53
N TYR A 299 -6.39 -28.71 -8.05
CA TYR A 299 -6.17 -30.02 -7.45
C TYR A 299 -5.43 -29.90 -6.12
N VAL A 300 -5.62 -30.91 -5.28
CA VAL A 300 -4.80 -31.16 -4.08
C VAL A 300 -4.20 -32.56 -4.19
N THR A 301 -2.90 -32.67 -3.89
CA THR A 301 -2.26 -33.98 -3.67
C THR A 301 -2.24 -34.30 -2.19
N VAL A 302 -2.40 -35.58 -1.85
CA VAL A 302 -2.46 -36.09 -0.49
C VAL A 302 -1.48 -37.25 -0.40
N THR A 303 -0.36 -37.03 0.29
CA THR A 303 0.67 -38.06 0.49
C THR A 303 0.67 -38.49 1.95
N PRO A 304 0.43 -39.77 2.27
CA PRO A 304 0.54 -40.29 3.63
C PRO A 304 1.94 -40.12 4.21
N LYS A 305 2.04 -39.64 5.45
CA LYS A 305 3.34 -39.49 6.14
C LYS A 305 3.97 -40.84 6.49
N ASN A 306 3.14 -41.83 6.80
CA ASN A 306 3.56 -43.18 7.18
C ASN A 306 3.92 -44.06 5.97
N ASP A 307 3.47 -43.69 4.78
CA ASP A 307 3.80 -44.33 3.51
C ASP A 307 4.15 -43.24 2.49
N PHE A 308 5.36 -42.68 2.59
CA PHE A 308 5.78 -41.56 1.75
C PHE A 308 6.29 -42.06 0.39
N THR A 309 5.36 -42.41 -0.50
CA THR A 309 5.61 -43.03 -1.81
C THR A 309 4.76 -42.39 -2.90
N GLU A 310 5.14 -42.58 -4.18
CA GLU A 310 4.34 -42.10 -5.32
C GLU A 310 3.01 -42.85 -5.41
N GLU A 311 3.04 -44.16 -5.16
CA GLU A 311 1.89 -45.07 -5.30
C GLU A 311 0.78 -44.79 -4.27
N SER A 312 1.15 -44.31 -3.09
CA SER A 312 0.21 -43.94 -2.03
C SER A 312 -0.31 -42.51 -2.14
N THR A 313 0.28 -41.69 -3.03
CA THR A 313 -0.13 -40.29 -3.20
C THR A 313 -1.41 -40.23 -4.02
N ILE A 314 -2.43 -39.55 -3.47
CA ILE A 314 -3.75 -39.39 -4.09
C ILE A 314 -3.88 -37.98 -4.64
N ILE A 315 -4.39 -37.85 -5.87
CA ILE A 315 -4.77 -36.56 -6.47
C ILE A 315 -6.27 -36.37 -6.34
N ARG A 316 -6.70 -35.24 -5.80
CA ARG A 316 -8.11 -34.84 -5.71
C ARG A 316 -8.35 -33.56 -6.48
N ASN A 317 -9.17 -33.64 -7.52
CA ASN A 317 -9.62 -32.45 -8.24
C ASN A 317 -10.72 -31.77 -7.42
N LEU A 318 -10.54 -30.47 -7.18
CA LEU A 318 -11.47 -29.64 -6.41
C LEU A 318 -12.41 -28.84 -7.31
N THR A 319 -12.01 -28.60 -8.57
CA THR A 319 -12.83 -27.96 -9.60
C THR A 319 -12.86 -28.81 -10.88
N ASN A 320 -13.81 -28.52 -11.76
CA ASN A 320 -13.95 -29.17 -13.07
C ASN A 320 -14.57 -28.22 -14.11
N TYR A 321 -13.97 -27.03 -14.26
CA TYR A 321 -14.34 -26.05 -15.27
C TYR A 321 -14.10 -26.60 -16.67
N THR A 322 -15.00 -26.26 -17.60
CA THR A 322 -14.95 -26.66 -19.01
C THR A 322 -14.79 -25.48 -19.98
N ASP A 323 -14.86 -24.25 -19.46
CA ASP A 323 -14.72 -23.01 -20.19
C ASP A 323 -13.44 -22.30 -19.75
N TYR A 324 -12.60 -21.88 -20.70
CA TYR A 324 -11.36 -21.15 -20.47
C TYR A 324 -11.59 -19.84 -19.71
N LEU A 325 -12.78 -19.23 -19.79
CA LEU A 325 -13.14 -18.04 -19.01
C LEU A 325 -13.20 -18.26 -17.49
N ASN A 326 -13.14 -19.51 -17.01
CA ASN A 326 -13.15 -19.85 -15.59
C ASN A 326 -11.88 -20.60 -15.19
N ASP A 327 -10.74 -20.31 -15.80
CA ASP A 327 -9.48 -20.95 -15.41
C ASP A 327 -8.94 -20.41 -14.09
N VAL A 328 -8.36 -21.31 -13.29
CA VAL A 328 -7.74 -20.97 -12.00
C VAL A 328 -6.45 -20.20 -12.27
N TYR A 329 -6.42 -18.94 -11.85
CA TYR A 329 -5.31 -18.01 -12.07
C TYR A 329 -4.23 -18.07 -10.99
N SER A 330 -4.61 -18.27 -9.73
CA SER A 330 -3.71 -18.54 -8.60
C SER A 330 -4.49 -19.27 -7.49
N SER A 331 -3.78 -19.92 -6.57
CA SER A 331 -4.37 -20.67 -5.46
C SER A 331 -3.50 -20.65 -4.22
N SER A 332 -4.06 -21.02 -3.07
CA SER A 332 -3.32 -21.19 -1.82
C SER A 332 -3.98 -22.24 -0.93
N ILE A 333 -3.19 -22.82 -0.03
CA ILE A 333 -3.67 -23.71 1.04
C ILE A 333 -3.17 -23.21 2.39
N THR A 334 -4.09 -23.12 3.35
CA THR A 334 -3.81 -22.62 4.70
C THR A 334 -4.28 -23.63 5.75
N LYS A 335 -3.36 -24.09 6.58
CA LYS A 335 -3.66 -24.96 7.73
C LYS A 335 -4.38 -24.19 8.82
N ILE A 336 -5.58 -24.65 9.18
CA ILE A 336 -6.36 -24.15 10.32
C ILE A 336 -6.14 -25.05 11.54
N SER A 337 -6.18 -26.36 11.31
CA SER A 337 -5.88 -27.39 12.30
C SER A 337 -5.32 -28.62 11.59
N ASP A 338 -5.00 -29.68 12.33
CA ASP A 338 -4.50 -30.92 11.74
C ASP A 338 -5.50 -31.63 10.82
N ASP A 339 -6.79 -31.29 10.87
CA ASP A 339 -7.85 -31.89 10.06
C ASP A 339 -8.78 -30.86 9.40
N ARG A 340 -8.29 -29.62 9.23
CA ARG A 340 -9.05 -28.56 8.57
C ARG A 340 -8.12 -27.57 7.89
N PHE A 341 -8.40 -27.32 6.62
CA PHE A 341 -7.61 -26.44 5.77
C PHE A 341 -8.53 -25.56 4.96
N LEU A 342 -8.12 -24.31 4.73
CA LEU A 342 -8.75 -23.43 3.76
C LEU A 342 -7.97 -23.51 2.46
N VAL A 343 -8.66 -23.85 1.37
CA VAL A 343 -8.12 -23.76 0.01
C VAL A 343 -8.81 -22.60 -0.68
N ALA A 344 -8.03 -21.65 -1.19
CA ALA A 344 -8.54 -20.48 -1.88
C ALA A 344 -7.95 -20.38 -3.30
N TRP A 345 -8.69 -19.78 -4.22
CA TRP A 345 -8.24 -19.52 -5.58
C TRP A 345 -8.89 -18.28 -6.17
N GLU A 346 -8.26 -17.71 -7.19
CA GLU A 346 -8.82 -16.64 -8.01
C GLU A 346 -9.04 -17.14 -9.44
N LEU A 347 -10.17 -16.77 -10.06
CA LEU A 347 -10.43 -17.05 -11.47
C LEU A 347 -9.92 -15.91 -12.36
N HIS A 348 -9.49 -16.24 -13.57
CA HIS A 348 -9.20 -15.21 -14.57
C HIS A 348 -10.49 -14.52 -15.06
N ARG A 349 -10.40 -13.21 -15.35
CA ARG A 349 -11.52 -12.42 -15.88
C ARG A 349 -11.09 -11.71 -17.16
N ASP A 350 -11.08 -12.43 -18.28
CA ASP A 350 -10.76 -11.84 -19.59
C ASP A 350 -11.90 -10.93 -20.13
N ASP A 351 -13.12 -11.06 -19.60
CA ASP A 351 -14.35 -10.43 -20.13
C ASP A 351 -14.80 -9.17 -19.38
N LYS A 352 -14.19 -8.85 -18.24
CA LYS A 352 -14.57 -7.71 -17.39
C LYS A 352 -13.40 -6.78 -17.19
N GLU A 353 -13.46 -5.62 -17.87
CA GLU A 353 -12.67 -4.46 -17.49
C GLU A 353 -12.70 -4.31 -15.96
N PRO A 354 -11.55 -4.12 -15.28
CA PRO A 354 -11.53 -4.01 -13.84
C PRO A 354 -12.36 -2.80 -13.40
N ILE A 355 -13.58 -3.07 -12.96
CA ILE A 355 -14.46 -2.05 -12.43
C ILE A 355 -14.03 -1.86 -10.98
N VAL A 356 -13.24 -0.83 -10.69
CA VAL A 356 -13.27 -0.27 -9.33
C VAL A 356 -14.67 0.29 -9.14
N THR A 357 -15.56 -0.50 -8.55
CA THR A 357 -16.94 -0.09 -8.29
C THR A 357 -17.00 0.93 -7.14
N ASP A 358 -15.98 0.91 -6.27
CA ASP A 358 -15.87 1.76 -5.09
C ASP A 358 -14.44 2.26 -4.84
N ILE A 359 -14.24 3.57 -5.02
CA ILE A 359 -12.99 4.27 -4.70
C ILE A 359 -12.64 4.22 -3.20
N ASP A 360 -13.65 4.02 -2.33
CA ASP A 360 -13.41 3.85 -0.90
C ASP A 360 -12.80 2.47 -0.60
N ASP A 361 -12.87 1.53 -1.54
CA ASP A 361 -12.39 0.15 -1.43
C ASP A 361 -11.81 -0.37 -2.75
N ALA A 362 -10.78 0.32 -3.26
CA ALA A 362 -10.16 -0.01 -4.55
C ALA A 362 -9.44 -1.38 -4.59
N LEU A 363 -9.36 -2.08 -3.45
CA LEU A 363 -8.82 -3.42 -3.35
C LEU A 363 -9.92 -4.49 -3.45
N SER A 364 -11.19 -4.13 -3.65
CA SER A 364 -12.28 -5.09 -3.84
C SER A 364 -12.54 -5.35 -5.33
N SER A 365 -11.63 -6.06 -6.01
CA SER A 365 -11.63 -6.18 -7.48
C SER A 365 -11.36 -7.58 -8.06
N GLY A 366 -11.25 -8.62 -7.24
CA GLY A 366 -10.97 -10.00 -7.68
C GLY A 366 -12.20 -10.92 -7.75
N ASP A 367 -12.02 -12.12 -8.29
CA ASP A 367 -12.97 -13.24 -8.21
C ASP A 367 -12.42 -14.28 -7.25
N PHE A 368 -12.53 -14.04 -5.95
CA PHE A 368 -11.93 -14.90 -4.94
C PHE A 368 -12.91 -15.97 -4.50
N HIS A 369 -12.47 -17.22 -4.61
CA HIS A 369 -13.20 -18.41 -4.21
C HIS A 369 -12.45 -19.13 -3.10
N TYR A 370 -13.17 -19.78 -2.19
CA TYR A 370 -12.56 -20.61 -1.17
C TYR A 370 -13.49 -21.71 -0.67
N ILE A 371 -12.89 -22.80 -0.21
CA ILE A 371 -13.54 -23.94 0.42
C ILE A 371 -12.73 -24.39 1.64
N PHE A 372 -13.35 -25.21 2.48
CA PHE A 372 -12.64 -25.98 3.50
C PHE A 372 -12.50 -27.44 3.06
N ILE A 373 -11.34 -28.01 3.33
CA ILE A 373 -11.04 -29.44 3.18
C ILE A 373 -10.56 -30.05 4.50
N ASP A 374 -10.70 -31.36 4.66
CA ASP A 374 -10.13 -32.13 5.77
C ASP A 374 -8.67 -32.55 5.51
N GLY A 375 -8.07 -33.27 6.47
CA GLY A 375 -6.68 -33.76 6.39
C GLY A 375 -6.42 -34.82 5.32
N ASP A 376 -7.48 -35.40 4.74
CA ASP A 376 -7.44 -36.36 3.64
C ASP A 376 -7.76 -35.70 2.29
N GLY A 377 -7.96 -34.38 2.26
CA GLY A 377 -8.26 -33.59 1.07
C GLY A 377 -9.72 -33.63 0.61
N ASN A 378 -10.66 -34.14 1.41
CA ASN A 378 -12.08 -34.12 1.07
C ASN A 378 -12.68 -32.75 1.36
N LYS A 379 -13.58 -32.28 0.49
CA LYS A 379 -14.34 -31.04 0.69
C LYS A 379 -15.33 -31.18 1.85
N ILE A 380 -15.27 -30.25 2.81
CA ILE A 380 -16.10 -30.24 4.03
C ILE A 380 -16.93 -28.95 4.21
N SER A 381 -17.02 -28.13 3.16
CA SER A 381 -17.89 -26.96 3.13
C SER A 381 -18.50 -26.76 1.75
N GLU A 382 -19.48 -25.87 1.65
CA GLU A 382 -19.82 -25.24 0.38
C GLU A 382 -18.68 -24.33 -0.12
N GLU A 383 -18.84 -23.82 -1.34
CA GLU A 383 -17.93 -22.82 -1.91
C GLU A 383 -18.41 -21.42 -1.55
N PHE A 384 -17.46 -20.59 -1.13
CA PHE A 384 -17.69 -19.20 -0.83
C PHE A 384 -17.02 -18.32 -1.88
N THR A 385 -17.59 -17.14 -2.14
CA THR A 385 -17.03 -16.16 -3.07
C THR A 385 -16.93 -14.78 -2.44
N ALA A 386 -15.96 -13.99 -2.89
CA ALA A 386 -15.76 -12.61 -2.46
C ALA A 386 -15.10 -11.76 -3.55
N GLU A 387 -15.47 -10.48 -3.60
CA GLU A 387 -14.82 -9.48 -4.46
C GLU A 387 -13.54 -8.97 -3.79
N ILE A 388 -12.52 -9.81 -3.67
CA ILE A 388 -11.20 -9.47 -3.11
C ILE A 388 -10.12 -10.13 -3.97
N PRO A 389 -8.89 -9.61 -4.04
CA PRO A 389 -7.81 -10.23 -4.78
C PRO A 389 -7.19 -11.37 -3.96
N ILE A 390 -6.61 -12.34 -4.65
CA ILE A 390 -5.58 -13.19 -4.05
C ILE A 390 -4.29 -12.38 -3.88
N SER A 391 -3.48 -12.74 -2.90
CA SER A 391 -2.30 -11.96 -2.51
C SER A 391 -1.10 -12.84 -2.25
N ASP A 392 0.09 -12.32 -2.59
CA ASP A 392 1.37 -12.95 -2.28
C ASP A 392 1.62 -13.16 -0.78
N CYS A 393 0.80 -12.53 0.08
CA CYS A 393 0.83 -12.75 1.52
C CYS A 393 0.35 -14.16 1.85
N GLN A 394 1.27 -15.01 2.32
CA GLN A 394 0.92 -16.29 2.94
C GLN A 394 -0.10 -16.06 4.08
N PRO A 395 -1.31 -16.62 4.00
CA PRO A 395 -2.30 -16.46 5.06
C PRO A 395 -1.85 -17.13 6.36
N VAL A 396 -2.24 -16.53 7.48
CA VAL A 396 -1.95 -17.05 8.83
C VAL A 396 -3.23 -17.26 9.63
N VAL A 397 -3.20 -18.13 10.63
CA VAL A 397 -4.37 -18.42 11.47
C VAL A 397 -4.17 -17.88 12.88
N LYS A 398 -5.12 -17.07 13.35
CA LYS A 398 -5.14 -16.56 14.73
C LYS A 398 -6.57 -16.32 15.18
N ASN A 399 -6.90 -16.73 16.41
CA ASN A 399 -8.21 -16.52 17.02
C ASN A 399 -9.38 -17.02 16.14
N ASN A 400 -9.27 -18.24 15.62
CA ASN A 400 -10.24 -18.87 14.71
C ASN A 400 -10.49 -18.10 13.41
N LYS A 401 -9.52 -17.30 12.96
CA LYS A 401 -9.60 -16.57 11.69
C LYS A 401 -8.39 -16.85 10.84
N VAL A 402 -8.63 -17.12 9.56
CA VAL A 402 -7.63 -17.03 8.51
C VAL A 402 -7.48 -15.56 8.15
N VAL A 403 -6.27 -15.04 8.31
CA VAL A 403 -5.93 -13.62 8.11
C VAL A 403 -4.88 -13.50 7.03
N TYR A 404 -5.16 -12.68 6.03
CA TYR A 404 -4.18 -12.24 5.05
C TYR A 404 -4.47 -10.78 4.68
N TYR A 405 -3.65 -10.17 3.84
CA TYR A 405 -3.85 -8.79 3.43
C TYR A 405 -3.50 -8.57 1.97
N SER A 406 -4.06 -7.53 1.39
CA SER A 406 -3.61 -6.97 0.11
C SER A 406 -3.30 -5.49 0.26
N SER A 407 -2.36 -4.97 -0.52
CA SER A 407 -2.09 -3.54 -0.59
C SER A 407 -1.87 -3.03 -2.00
N ILE A 408 -2.04 -1.72 -2.13
CA ILE A 408 -1.64 -0.86 -3.25
C ILE A 408 -0.93 0.37 -2.66
N SER A 409 -0.44 1.25 -3.53
CA SER A 409 0.33 2.46 -3.17
C SER A 409 -0.17 3.27 -1.97
N ASN A 410 -1.48 3.33 -1.80
CA ASN A 410 -2.15 4.18 -0.83
C ASN A 410 -3.21 3.44 0.01
N MET A 411 -3.29 2.11 -0.05
CA MET A 411 -4.23 1.31 0.75
C MET A 411 -3.66 -0.03 1.17
N VAL A 412 -4.05 -0.49 2.36
CA VAL A 412 -3.85 -1.87 2.83
C VAL A 412 -5.19 -2.37 3.36
N THR A 413 -5.63 -3.54 2.94
CA THR A 413 -6.82 -4.20 3.47
C THR A 413 -6.43 -5.55 4.04
N PHE A 414 -6.74 -5.77 5.32
CA PHE A 414 -6.67 -7.08 5.94
C PHE A 414 -8.02 -7.79 5.78
N TYR A 415 -7.98 -9.02 5.31
CA TYR A 415 -9.13 -9.91 5.18
C TYR A 415 -9.08 -10.94 6.30
N CYS A 416 -10.24 -11.23 6.88
CA CYS A 416 -10.39 -12.15 7.97
C CYS A 416 -11.56 -13.08 7.67
N ILE A 417 -11.25 -14.32 7.29
CA ILE A 417 -12.22 -15.38 7.05
C ILE A 417 -12.36 -16.17 8.35
N ASP A 418 -13.58 -16.32 8.86
CA ASP A 418 -13.85 -17.21 9.98
C ASP A 418 -13.49 -18.65 9.60
N ALA A 419 -12.70 -19.30 10.44
CA ALA A 419 -12.13 -20.60 10.14
C ALA A 419 -13.17 -21.74 10.05
N TYR A 420 -14.41 -21.52 10.49
CA TYR A 420 -15.44 -22.55 10.57
C TYR A 420 -16.65 -22.27 9.68
N ASP A 421 -17.21 -21.06 9.73
CA ASP A 421 -18.39 -20.71 8.93
C ASP A 421 -18.05 -20.01 7.61
N GLY A 422 -16.77 -19.67 7.39
CA GLY A 422 -16.31 -19.02 6.17
C GLY A 422 -16.65 -17.53 6.08
N THR A 423 -17.25 -16.91 7.09
CA THR A 423 -17.67 -15.50 7.03
C THR A 423 -16.47 -14.58 6.85
N LEU A 424 -16.50 -13.77 5.79
CA LEU A 424 -15.49 -12.76 5.50
C LEU A 424 -15.77 -11.44 6.23
N SER A 425 -14.73 -10.87 6.84
CA SER A 425 -14.69 -9.49 7.32
C SER A 425 -13.39 -8.82 6.88
N LYS A 426 -13.36 -7.48 6.82
CA LYS A 426 -12.17 -6.74 6.42
C LYS A 426 -11.88 -5.51 7.26
N LYS A 427 -10.59 -5.17 7.38
CA LYS A 427 -10.11 -3.93 7.99
C LYS A 427 -9.20 -3.16 7.02
N MET A 428 -9.62 -1.95 6.67
CA MET A 428 -8.94 -1.12 5.68
C MET A 428 -8.12 0.01 6.31
N TYR A 429 -6.95 0.25 5.73
CA TYR A 429 -6.08 1.36 6.00
C TYR A 429 -5.87 2.19 4.75
N ARG A 430 -6.10 3.50 4.86
CA ARG A 430 -5.83 4.47 3.78
C ARG A 430 -4.57 5.24 4.13
N VAL A 431 -3.52 5.04 3.34
CA VAL A 431 -2.17 5.56 3.59
C VAL A 431 -1.88 6.67 2.60
N ALA A 432 -1.35 7.79 3.10
CA ALA A 432 -1.00 8.95 2.28
C ALA A 432 0.44 9.39 2.52
N GLY A 433 1.29 8.50 3.01
CA GLY A 433 2.62 8.76 3.55
C GLY A 433 2.78 8.16 4.95
N GLU A 434 4.00 8.19 5.49
CA GLU A 434 4.39 7.46 6.71
C GLU A 434 3.46 7.70 7.92
N TYR A 435 3.03 8.95 8.13
CA TYR A 435 2.12 9.34 9.22
C TYR A 435 0.89 10.10 8.71
N ALA A 436 0.57 9.92 7.42
CA ALA A 436 -0.53 10.58 6.76
C ALA A 436 -1.54 9.54 6.25
N SER A 437 -2.80 9.93 6.25
CA SER A 437 -3.92 9.12 5.77
C SER A 437 -4.83 9.96 4.89
N TRP A 438 -5.58 9.28 4.05
CA TRP A 438 -6.62 9.90 3.24
C TRP A 438 -7.99 9.30 3.54
N ASN A 439 -9.04 10.04 3.25
CA ASN A 439 -10.42 9.56 3.30
C ASN A 439 -11.27 10.37 2.33
N ILE A 440 -12.36 9.80 1.83
CA ILE A 440 -13.34 10.54 1.05
C ILE A 440 -14.54 10.86 1.94
N LYS A 441 -14.98 12.11 1.88
CA LYS A 441 -16.20 12.56 2.55
C LYS A 441 -17.03 13.33 1.54
N LYS A 442 -18.13 12.72 1.10
CA LYS A 442 -18.96 13.22 -0.01
C LYS A 442 -18.14 13.31 -1.31
N ASP A 443 -17.71 14.50 -1.70
CA ASP A 443 -16.94 14.79 -2.93
C ASP A 443 -15.57 15.38 -2.61
N THR A 444 -15.11 15.23 -1.36
CA THR A 444 -13.88 15.82 -0.85
C THR A 444 -12.90 14.73 -0.43
N LEU A 445 -11.73 14.71 -1.06
CA LEU A 445 -10.55 13.98 -0.61
C LEU A 445 -9.95 14.73 0.58
N VAL A 446 -9.94 14.10 1.75
CA VAL A 446 -9.44 14.65 3.01
C VAL A 446 -8.12 13.97 3.34
N ILE A 447 -7.02 14.72 3.30
CA ILE A 447 -5.70 14.25 3.71
C ILE A 447 -5.40 14.77 5.12
N SER A 448 -5.02 13.88 6.01
CA SER A 448 -4.83 14.18 7.43
C SER A 448 -3.65 13.42 8.03
N GLY A 449 -3.16 13.87 9.19
CA GLY A 449 -2.00 13.26 9.85
C GLY A 449 -0.83 14.23 9.93
N LYS A 450 0.39 13.71 9.85
CA LYS A 450 1.64 14.45 9.96
C LYS A 450 2.61 14.05 8.84
N GLY A 451 3.58 14.92 8.58
CA GLY A 451 4.64 14.63 7.63
C GLY A 451 4.26 15.00 6.20
N SER A 452 4.98 14.42 5.24
CA SER A 452 4.75 14.64 3.81
C SER A 452 3.68 13.70 3.29
N VAL A 453 2.91 14.18 2.31
CA VAL A 453 2.02 13.34 1.53
C VAL A 453 2.80 12.72 0.39
N ASP A 454 2.74 11.40 0.29
CA ASP A 454 3.26 10.68 -0.85
C ASP A 454 2.35 9.50 -1.21
N PHE A 455 2.13 9.35 -2.51
CA PHE A 455 1.42 8.22 -3.08
C PHE A 455 2.17 7.61 -4.29
N TYR A 456 3.28 8.21 -4.72
CA TYR A 456 4.03 7.78 -5.89
C TYR A 456 5.42 7.34 -5.44
N ASP A 457 5.54 6.03 -5.23
CA ASP A 457 6.78 5.28 -5.17
C ASP A 457 6.99 4.60 -6.53
N GLU A 458 8.24 4.53 -6.91
CA GLU A 458 8.71 3.86 -8.09
C GLU A 458 8.39 2.34 -8.00
N ASN A 459 8.24 1.76 -6.80
CA ASN A 459 7.77 0.37 -6.63
C ASN A 459 6.32 0.08 -7.12
N HIS A 460 5.57 1.07 -7.63
CA HIS A 460 4.20 0.90 -8.14
C HIS A 460 4.09 0.41 -9.59
N TRP A 461 5.19 0.08 -10.27
CA TRP A 461 5.15 -0.45 -11.65
C TRP A 461 4.82 -1.95 -11.75
N ILE A 462 4.49 -2.58 -10.61
CA ILE A 462 4.17 -4.01 -10.52
C ILE A 462 2.84 -4.26 -11.26
N ARG A 463 2.87 -5.19 -12.22
CA ARG A 463 1.73 -5.49 -13.11
C ARG A 463 0.79 -6.47 -12.39
N SER A 464 -0.30 -5.99 -11.80
CA SER A 464 -1.47 -6.89 -11.71
C SER A 464 -2.09 -6.97 -13.10
N LYS A 465 -2.35 -8.17 -13.65
CA LYS A 465 -3.11 -8.32 -14.91
C LYS A 465 -4.48 -7.63 -14.87
N ASN A 466 -5.05 -7.42 -13.67
CA ASN A 466 -6.33 -6.74 -13.44
C ASN A 466 -6.25 -5.19 -13.30
N TYR A 467 -5.28 -4.51 -13.93
CA TYR A 467 -5.11 -3.04 -13.90
C TYR A 467 -5.32 -2.36 -12.53
N ILE A 468 -4.81 -2.93 -11.43
CA ILE A 468 -4.92 -2.29 -10.12
C ILE A 468 -3.81 -1.23 -10.00
N TYR A 469 -3.99 -0.16 -10.78
CA TYR A 469 -3.41 1.18 -10.77
C TYR A 469 -1.91 1.34 -10.49
N TRP A 470 -1.15 1.81 -11.48
CA TRP A 470 0.17 2.47 -11.29
C TRP A 470 0.06 3.88 -10.63
N ALA A 471 -1.04 4.12 -9.91
CA ALA A 471 -1.47 5.39 -9.37
C ALA A 471 -2.29 5.17 -8.08
N PRO A 472 -2.47 6.22 -7.27
CA PRO A 472 -3.30 6.14 -6.07
C PRO A 472 -4.74 5.71 -6.43
N ALA A 473 -5.42 4.96 -5.56
CA ALA A 473 -6.80 4.50 -5.73
C ALA A 473 -7.81 5.55 -6.27
N PHE A 474 -7.55 6.83 -6.03
CA PHE A 474 -8.39 7.95 -6.45
C PHE A 474 -7.91 8.71 -7.70
N GLN A 475 -6.88 8.22 -8.40
CA GLN A 475 -6.28 8.78 -9.61
C GLN A 475 -6.27 7.76 -10.74
N SER A 476 -6.72 8.19 -11.93
CA SER A 476 -6.61 7.41 -13.17
C SER A 476 -5.25 7.64 -13.81
N ILE A 477 -4.75 6.62 -14.50
CA ILE A 477 -3.56 6.71 -15.34
C ILE A 477 -4.00 6.91 -16.78
N GLU A 478 -3.09 7.50 -17.53
CA GLU A 478 -3.16 8.06 -18.87
C GLU A 478 -3.85 7.21 -19.94
N GLY A 479 -4.25 7.88 -21.03
CA GLY A 479 -4.49 7.23 -22.31
C GLY A 479 -5.87 7.50 -22.86
N ASP A 480 -6.83 6.65 -22.51
CA ASP A 480 -8.18 6.70 -23.05
C ASP A 480 -9.23 6.54 -21.93
N SER A 481 -10.15 7.51 -21.86
CA SER A 481 -11.54 7.28 -21.46
C SER A 481 -11.90 6.43 -20.22
N ILE A 482 -11.18 6.51 -19.10
CA ILE A 482 -11.83 6.37 -17.76
C ILE A 482 -11.92 7.74 -17.08
N ASN A 483 -12.30 8.75 -17.87
CA ASN A 483 -13.11 9.83 -17.31
C ASN A 483 -14.49 9.21 -17.04
N ASP A 484 -14.73 8.81 -15.80
CA ASP A 484 -15.91 8.09 -15.31
C ASP A 484 -15.72 6.56 -15.25
N VAL A 485 -15.20 6.10 -14.11
CA VAL A 485 -15.80 4.92 -13.45
C VAL A 485 -17.29 5.26 -13.27
N GLU A 486 -18.09 4.99 -14.29
CA GLU A 486 -19.56 5.13 -14.37
C GLU A 486 -20.20 6.07 -13.35
N GLY A 487 -19.78 7.33 -13.30
CA GLY A 487 -20.42 8.37 -12.49
C GLY A 487 -20.44 8.19 -10.95
N LYS A 488 -19.64 7.29 -10.34
CA LYS A 488 -19.83 6.98 -8.90
C LYS A 488 -19.07 7.88 -7.91
N VAL A 489 -17.83 8.33 -8.14
CA VAL A 489 -17.18 9.37 -7.29
C VAL A 489 -16.36 10.39 -8.09
N LYS A 490 -16.93 11.59 -8.28
CA LYS A 490 -16.20 12.75 -8.83
C LYS A 490 -15.62 13.55 -7.67
N ILE A 491 -14.35 13.31 -7.31
CA ILE A 491 -13.65 14.15 -6.33
C ILE A 491 -13.58 15.58 -6.88
N LYS A 492 -14.29 16.50 -6.23
CA LYS A 492 -14.36 17.92 -6.61
C LYS A 492 -13.49 18.80 -5.74
N ARG A 493 -13.10 18.30 -4.56
CA ARG A 493 -12.33 19.04 -3.57
C ARG A 493 -11.20 18.20 -2.98
N ILE A 494 -10.06 18.85 -2.77
CA ILE A 494 -8.98 18.35 -1.93
C ILE A 494 -8.90 19.22 -0.67
N LEU A 495 -8.90 18.60 0.50
CA LEU A 495 -8.69 19.20 1.82
C LEU A 495 -7.41 18.62 2.44
N ILE A 496 -6.35 19.40 2.49
CA ILE A 496 -5.11 19.04 3.21
C ILE A 496 -5.19 19.64 4.62
N LYS A 497 -5.28 18.79 5.64
CA LYS A 497 -5.45 19.22 7.04
C LYS A 497 -4.14 19.63 7.69
N LYS A 498 -4.27 20.40 8.78
CA LYS A 498 -3.15 20.81 9.62
C LYS A 498 -2.39 19.59 10.13
N GLY A 499 -1.06 19.65 10.03
CA GLY A 499 -0.15 18.59 10.45
C GLY A 499 0.67 18.07 9.27
N ILE A 500 0.10 18.09 8.07
CA ILE A 500 0.82 17.86 6.83
C ILE A 500 1.83 18.99 6.59
N THR A 501 3.07 18.61 6.34
CA THR A 501 4.22 19.52 6.17
C THR A 501 4.74 19.55 4.75
N GLY A 502 4.54 18.51 3.96
CA GLY A 502 4.97 18.43 2.57
C GLY A 502 3.92 17.77 1.69
N ILE A 503 3.98 18.05 0.39
CA ILE A 503 3.32 17.27 -0.66
C ILE A 503 4.43 16.96 -1.66
N ASN A 504 4.62 15.69 -2.01
CA ASN A 504 5.70 15.26 -2.89
C ASN A 504 5.40 15.59 -4.36
N ASP A 505 6.33 15.19 -5.23
CA ASP A 505 6.22 15.40 -6.67
C ASP A 505 5.01 14.62 -7.21
N ASP A 506 4.34 15.19 -8.21
CA ASP A 506 3.23 14.57 -8.97
C ASP A 506 2.01 14.05 -8.16
N THR A 507 1.95 14.28 -6.84
CA THR A 507 0.97 13.69 -5.91
C THR A 507 -0.51 13.85 -6.29
N PHE A 508 -0.90 14.95 -6.96
CA PHE A 508 -2.28 15.22 -7.37
C PHE A 508 -2.43 15.36 -8.89
N THR A 509 -1.51 14.78 -9.66
CA THR A 509 -1.55 14.83 -11.12
C THR A 509 -2.82 14.14 -11.67
N TYR A 510 -3.33 14.62 -12.80
CA TYR A 510 -4.53 14.13 -13.49
C TYR A 510 -5.86 14.18 -12.71
N MET A 511 -5.95 14.90 -11.58
CA MET A 511 -7.23 15.11 -10.88
C MET A 511 -8.14 16.15 -11.58
N ARG A 512 -8.58 15.86 -12.81
CA ARG A 512 -9.32 16.77 -13.71
C ARG A 512 -10.61 17.32 -13.12
N ASN A 513 -11.30 16.57 -12.26
CA ASN A 513 -12.57 16.98 -11.65
C ASN A 513 -12.42 17.94 -10.46
N VAL A 514 -11.21 18.12 -9.93
CA VAL A 514 -10.98 18.96 -8.76
C VAL A 514 -11.14 20.43 -9.13
N THR A 515 -12.10 21.09 -8.48
CA THR A 515 -12.36 22.53 -8.62
C THR A 515 -11.85 23.34 -7.43
N ASP A 516 -11.79 22.71 -6.26
CA ASP A 516 -11.46 23.35 -4.98
C ASP A 516 -10.24 22.67 -4.35
N LEU A 517 -9.18 23.43 -4.10
CA LEU A 517 -8.05 23.01 -3.27
C LEU A 517 -8.00 23.86 -2.01
N TYR A 518 -8.09 23.21 -0.85
CA TYR A 518 -7.98 23.87 0.44
C TYR A 518 -6.89 23.23 1.29
N ILE A 519 -5.92 24.04 1.68
CA ILE A 519 -4.75 23.63 2.46
C ILE A 519 -4.75 24.42 3.77
N GLU A 520 -4.84 23.72 4.89
CA GLU A 520 -4.74 24.34 6.21
C GLU A 520 -3.31 24.79 6.53
N SER A 521 -3.15 25.66 7.53
CA SER A 521 -1.83 26.12 7.95
C SER A 521 -0.96 24.96 8.43
N GLY A 522 0.31 24.93 8.05
CA GLY A 522 1.25 23.88 8.46
C GLY A 522 2.20 23.48 7.34
N LEU A 523 1.66 23.41 6.12
CA LEU A 523 2.40 23.04 4.91
C LEU A 523 3.63 23.93 4.69
N LYS A 524 4.76 23.29 4.37
CA LYS A 524 6.08 23.89 4.17
C LYS A 524 6.57 23.74 2.74
N SER A 525 6.41 22.56 2.15
CA SER A 525 6.89 22.24 0.81
C SER A 525 5.76 21.70 -0.07
N ILE A 526 5.88 21.97 -1.37
CA ILE A 526 5.07 21.39 -2.44
C ILE A 526 6.05 20.96 -3.52
N GLY A 527 5.95 19.71 -3.96
CA GLY A 527 6.80 19.10 -4.98
C GLY A 527 6.61 19.68 -6.38
N ASN A 528 7.38 19.13 -7.31
CA ASN A 528 7.28 19.41 -8.73
C ASN A 528 5.97 18.83 -9.30
N ASN A 529 5.37 19.53 -10.25
CA ASN A 529 4.25 19.08 -11.07
C ASN A 529 3.01 18.59 -10.29
N CYS A 530 2.93 18.86 -9.00
CA CYS A 530 1.97 18.26 -8.07
C CYS A 530 0.49 18.36 -8.51
N PHE A 531 0.10 19.43 -9.22
CA PHE A 531 -1.25 19.63 -9.74
C PHE A 531 -1.28 19.70 -11.28
N THR A 532 -0.44 18.91 -11.94
CA THR A 532 -0.41 18.82 -13.41
C THR A 532 -1.69 18.13 -13.91
N TYR A 533 -2.23 18.62 -15.03
CA TYR A 533 -3.54 18.22 -15.58
C TYR A 533 -4.74 18.32 -14.62
N CYS A 534 -4.63 19.12 -13.55
CA CYS A 534 -5.78 19.54 -12.74
C CYS A 534 -6.53 20.70 -13.41
N GLU A 535 -7.22 20.43 -14.51
CA GLU A 535 -7.72 21.44 -15.45
C GLU A 535 -8.75 22.42 -14.88
N ASN A 536 -9.51 21.98 -13.87
CA ASN A 536 -10.62 22.74 -13.30
C ASN A 536 -10.26 23.58 -12.05
N ILE A 537 -9.03 23.48 -11.54
CA ILE A 537 -8.57 24.31 -10.42
C ILE A 537 -8.27 25.73 -10.91
N ARG A 538 -9.12 26.69 -10.55
CA ARG A 538 -8.93 28.11 -10.96
C ARG A 538 -8.26 28.98 -9.91
N ASN A 539 -8.48 28.69 -8.63
CA ASN A 539 -7.97 29.49 -7.52
C ASN A 539 -7.30 28.59 -6.50
N VAL A 540 -6.03 28.87 -6.20
CA VAL A 540 -5.21 28.09 -5.28
C VAL A 540 -4.89 28.95 -4.07
N TYR A 541 -5.35 28.54 -2.90
CA TYR A 541 -5.07 29.23 -1.65
C TYR A 541 -3.88 28.57 -0.95
N LEU A 542 -2.71 29.22 -0.95
CA LEU A 542 -1.51 28.69 -0.32
C LEU A 542 -1.26 29.36 1.04
N PRO A 543 -1.04 28.57 2.11
CA PRO A 543 -0.84 29.12 3.44
C PRO A 543 0.49 29.88 3.52
N SER A 544 0.53 30.93 4.35
CA SER A 544 1.76 31.70 4.61
C SER A 544 2.94 30.88 5.18
N THR A 545 2.71 29.63 5.59
CA THR A 545 3.73 28.70 6.08
C THR A 545 4.57 28.08 4.98
N VAL A 546 4.11 28.07 3.72
CA VAL A 546 4.86 27.50 2.59
C VAL A 546 6.18 28.25 2.42
N LYS A 547 7.26 27.48 2.30
CA LYS A 547 8.66 27.92 2.13
C LYS A 547 9.29 27.43 0.83
N GLN A 548 8.69 26.42 0.20
CA GLN A 548 9.18 25.84 -1.05
C GLN A 548 8.00 25.40 -1.91
N ILE A 549 8.14 25.63 -3.22
CA ILE A 549 7.26 25.13 -4.27
C ILE A 549 8.20 24.64 -5.38
N GLY A 550 7.98 23.43 -5.88
CA GLY A 550 8.76 22.81 -6.94
C GLY A 550 8.73 23.60 -8.25
N LYS A 551 9.45 23.08 -9.26
CA LYS A 551 9.63 23.69 -10.58
C LYS A 551 8.31 24.25 -11.09
N ASP A 552 7.28 23.44 -11.18
CA ASP A 552 5.94 23.89 -11.57
C ASP A 552 4.90 23.41 -10.55
N PHE A 553 4.02 24.30 -10.11
CA PHE A 553 2.94 23.96 -9.17
C PHE A 553 1.90 23.03 -9.83
N GLY A 554 1.68 23.18 -11.13
CA GLY A 554 0.78 22.41 -11.98
C GLY A 554 0.64 23.11 -13.33
N TRP A 555 0.22 22.43 -14.40
CA TRP A 555 -0.04 23.00 -15.74
C TRP A 555 -1.03 22.09 -16.47
N LYS A 556 -1.75 22.57 -17.50
CA LYS A 556 -2.88 21.85 -18.11
C LYS A 556 -2.66 21.37 -19.55
N GLY A 557 -1.42 21.37 -20.02
CA GLY A 557 -1.07 21.10 -21.42
C GLY A 557 -0.13 22.15 -22.01
N SER A 558 0.35 21.88 -23.23
CA SER A 558 1.18 22.79 -24.02
C SER A 558 0.34 23.55 -25.05
N TYR A 559 0.84 24.67 -25.57
CA TYR A 559 0.09 25.44 -26.59
C TYR A 559 -0.13 24.66 -27.90
N TRP A 560 0.80 23.77 -28.27
CA TRP A 560 0.72 22.81 -29.37
C TRP A 560 1.65 21.62 -29.10
N VAL A 561 1.46 20.52 -29.83
CA VAL A 561 2.30 19.31 -29.73
C VAL A 561 3.75 19.69 -30.07
N GLY A 562 4.70 19.33 -29.18
CA GLY A 562 6.12 19.67 -29.32
C GLY A 562 6.55 21.03 -28.74
N SER A 563 5.62 21.83 -28.21
CA SER A 563 5.98 23.08 -27.50
C SER A 563 6.43 22.80 -26.06
N GLU A 564 7.57 23.37 -25.65
CA GLU A 564 8.00 23.41 -24.24
C GLU A 564 7.19 24.40 -23.38
N SER A 565 6.35 25.24 -24.00
CA SER A 565 5.58 26.28 -23.30
C SER A 565 4.34 25.71 -22.62
N LYS A 566 4.43 25.58 -21.29
CA LYS A 566 3.34 25.11 -20.41
C LYS A 566 2.22 26.14 -20.27
N VAL A 567 0.97 25.67 -20.36
CA VAL A 567 -0.23 26.49 -20.11
C VAL A 567 -0.66 26.34 -18.65
N PHE A 568 -0.70 27.47 -17.93
CA PHE A 568 -1.17 27.55 -16.55
C PHE A 568 -2.59 28.12 -16.49
N ASN A 569 -3.49 27.53 -15.70
CA ASN A 569 -4.89 27.96 -15.60
C ASN A 569 -5.36 28.20 -14.15
N TYR A 570 -4.49 28.77 -13.32
CA TYR A 570 -4.81 29.06 -11.93
C TYR A 570 -4.22 30.37 -11.44
N LYS A 571 -4.90 30.93 -10.44
CA LYS A 571 -4.49 32.10 -9.68
C LYS A 571 -3.99 31.70 -8.31
N ILE A 572 -2.76 32.08 -7.96
CA ILE A 572 -2.21 31.89 -6.61
C ILE A 572 -2.73 33.00 -5.68
N ILE A 573 -3.43 32.62 -4.63
CA ILE A 573 -3.93 33.51 -3.59
C ILE A 573 -3.19 33.22 -2.29
N ALA A 574 -2.43 34.20 -1.79
CA ALA A 574 -1.62 34.00 -0.59
C ALA A 574 -1.37 35.32 0.15
N VAL A 575 -0.82 35.22 1.37
CA VAL A 575 -0.46 36.39 2.18
C VAL A 575 0.61 37.23 1.48
N LYS A 576 0.44 38.56 1.50
CA LYS A 576 1.39 39.52 0.93
C LYS A 576 2.81 39.26 1.48
N GLY A 577 3.77 39.09 0.58
CA GLY A 577 5.18 38.86 0.91
C GLY A 577 5.55 37.40 1.21
N SER A 578 4.58 36.47 1.16
CA SER A 578 4.85 35.04 1.33
C SER A 578 5.70 34.46 0.19
N TYR A 579 6.27 33.27 0.43
CA TYR A 579 6.99 32.53 -0.60
C TYR A 579 6.12 32.29 -1.85
N ALA A 580 4.86 31.90 -1.65
CA ALA A 580 3.91 31.68 -2.75
C ALA A 580 3.74 32.90 -3.67
N ILE A 581 3.70 34.13 -3.11
CA ILE A 581 3.64 35.35 -3.93
C ILE A 581 4.96 35.60 -4.67
N LYS A 582 6.11 35.31 -4.05
CA LYS A 582 7.42 35.42 -4.73
C LYS A 582 7.52 34.40 -5.88
N TYR A 583 7.08 33.18 -5.64
CA TYR A 583 7.00 32.12 -6.65
C TYR A 583 6.10 32.52 -7.82
N ALA A 584 4.87 32.97 -7.56
CA ALA A 584 3.93 33.39 -8.60
C ALA A 584 4.53 34.50 -9.50
N LYS A 585 5.20 35.49 -8.89
CA LYS A 585 5.92 36.53 -9.63
C LYS A 585 7.04 35.97 -10.49
N LYS A 586 7.89 35.10 -9.93
CA LYS A 586 9.01 34.47 -10.66
C LYS A 586 8.51 33.68 -11.87
N LYS A 587 7.39 32.97 -11.72
CA LYS A 587 6.78 32.13 -12.76
C LYS A 587 5.78 32.87 -13.66
N LYS A 588 5.62 34.19 -13.49
CA LYS A 588 4.66 35.02 -14.25
C LYS A 588 3.21 34.50 -14.18
N LEU A 589 2.84 33.90 -13.05
CA LEU A 589 1.49 33.38 -12.79
C LEU A 589 0.56 34.48 -12.29
N GLU A 590 -0.75 34.36 -12.56
CA GLU A 590 -1.74 35.26 -11.96
C GLU A 590 -1.77 35.08 -10.44
N TYR A 591 -1.80 36.18 -9.67
CA TYR A 591 -1.85 36.10 -8.22
C TYR A 591 -2.68 37.20 -7.55
N SER A 592 -3.10 36.94 -6.31
CA SER A 592 -3.72 37.93 -5.43
C SER A 592 -3.07 37.91 -4.04
N ALA A 593 -2.45 39.03 -3.68
CA ALA A 593 -1.80 39.20 -2.38
C ALA A 593 -2.78 39.77 -1.34
N LEU A 594 -2.99 39.04 -0.25
CA LEU A 594 -3.94 39.40 0.80
C LEU A 594 -3.25 39.75 2.13
N SER A 595 -4.00 40.42 3.01
CA SER A 595 -3.60 40.58 4.40
C SER A 595 -3.56 39.22 5.11
N LYS A 596 -2.73 39.12 6.16
CA LYS A 596 -2.61 37.93 7.01
C LYS A 596 -3.99 37.46 7.54
N ALA A 597 -4.09 36.16 7.84
CA ALA A 597 -5.24 35.52 8.45
C ALA A 597 -5.80 36.30 9.65
N ILE A 598 -7.12 36.22 9.84
CA ILE A 598 -7.85 36.98 10.87
C ILE A 598 -7.50 36.44 12.26
N LYS A 599 -7.16 37.35 13.18
CA LYS A 599 -7.03 36.98 14.59
C LYS A 599 -8.41 36.98 15.26
N ILE A 600 -8.95 35.79 15.55
CA ILE A 600 -10.12 35.63 16.42
C ILE A 600 -9.75 36.09 17.83
N LYS A 601 -10.58 36.93 18.44
CA LYS A 601 -10.41 37.42 19.81
C LYS A 601 -11.04 36.47 20.81
N ASN A 602 -12.29 36.07 20.57
CA ASN A 602 -13.05 35.21 21.47
C ASN A 602 -14.24 34.58 20.74
N VAL A 603 -14.62 33.38 21.17
CA VAL A 603 -15.87 32.69 20.82
C VAL A 603 -16.61 32.38 22.11
N THR A 604 -17.83 32.92 22.27
CA THR A 604 -18.63 32.73 23.48
C THR A 604 -19.97 32.09 23.14
N ARG A 605 -20.42 31.17 23.99
CA ARG A 605 -21.69 30.46 23.84
C ARG A 605 -22.73 30.98 24.84
N LYS A 606 -23.98 31.08 24.38
CA LYS A 606 -25.20 31.22 25.21
C LYS A 606 -26.29 30.30 24.65
N LYS A 607 -27.41 30.11 25.35
CA LYS A 607 -28.51 29.22 24.92
C LYS A 607 -28.87 29.46 23.44
N SER A 608 -28.64 28.44 22.60
CA SER A 608 -28.85 28.44 21.14
C SER A 608 -28.17 29.57 20.36
N LYS A 609 -27.12 30.19 20.91
CA LYS A 609 -26.39 31.32 20.31
C LYS A 609 -24.88 31.16 20.46
N LEU A 610 -24.14 31.54 19.41
CA LEU A 610 -22.69 31.64 19.41
C LEU A 610 -22.29 33.05 19.00
N THR A 611 -21.43 33.70 19.78
CA THR A 611 -20.90 35.03 19.49
C THR A 611 -19.43 34.95 19.17
N LEU A 612 -19.08 35.28 17.91
CA LEU A 612 -17.72 35.38 17.42
C LEU A 612 -17.25 36.83 17.45
N LYS A 613 -16.08 37.11 18.03
CA LYS A 613 -15.40 38.42 18.02
C LYS A 613 -14.01 38.29 17.40
N TRP A 614 -13.60 39.25 16.58
CA TRP A 614 -12.31 39.23 15.87
C TRP A 614 -11.63 40.60 15.83
N LYS A 615 -10.34 40.64 15.44
CA LYS A 615 -9.62 41.89 15.15
C LYS A 615 -10.00 42.40 13.76
N ALA A 616 -10.27 43.71 13.63
CA ALA A 616 -10.54 44.34 12.35
C ALA A 616 -9.36 44.18 11.39
N VAL A 617 -9.65 44.17 10.09
CA VAL A 617 -8.66 44.02 9.01
C VAL A 617 -8.82 45.19 8.06
N SER A 618 -7.72 45.87 7.73
CA SER A 618 -7.73 47.01 6.81
C SER A 618 -7.87 46.54 5.36
N LYS A 619 -8.40 47.40 4.48
CA LYS A 619 -8.43 47.20 3.00
C LYS A 619 -9.20 45.94 2.53
N VAL A 620 -10.20 45.50 3.30
CA VAL A 620 -11.15 44.43 2.94
C VAL A 620 -12.55 45.00 2.73
N THR A 621 -13.42 44.26 2.05
CA THR A 621 -14.84 44.62 1.87
C THR A 621 -15.70 44.14 3.04
N GLY A 622 -15.35 42.99 3.62
CA GLY A 622 -16.06 42.42 4.76
C GLY A 622 -15.48 41.08 5.20
N TYR A 623 -16.31 40.30 5.87
CA TYR A 623 -15.95 39.00 6.43
C TYR A 623 -16.91 37.91 6.02
N GLN A 624 -16.43 36.68 5.99
CA GLN A 624 -17.24 35.48 5.86
C GLN A 624 -16.96 34.58 7.05
N ILE A 625 -18.02 34.10 7.70
CA ILE A 625 -17.96 33.17 8.82
C ILE A 625 -18.57 31.85 8.33
N GLU A 626 -17.90 30.76 8.65
CA GLU A 626 -18.43 29.41 8.53
C GLU A 626 -18.63 28.81 9.91
N TYR A 627 -19.71 28.07 10.06
CA TYR A 627 -19.93 27.24 11.24
C TYR A 627 -20.56 25.91 10.84
N SER A 628 -20.11 24.84 11.50
CA SER A 628 -20.58 23.49 11.22
C SER A 628 -20.52 22.61 12.46
N THR A 629 -21.31 21.54 12.48
CA THR A 629 -21.11 20.42 13.43
C THR A 629 -20.05 19.44 12.93
N ASP A 630 -19.61 19.59 11.68
CA ASP A 630 -18.50 18.86 11.07
C ASP A 630 -17.18 19.65 11.22
N PRO A 631 -16.13 19.10 11.86
CA PRO A 631 -14.84 19.77 11.98
C PRO A 631 -14.17 20.10 10.64
N ASP A 632 -14.48 19.34 9.57
CA ASP A 632 -13.88 19.55 8.25
C ASP A 632 -14.67 20.57 7.41
N TYR A 633 -15.81 21.04 7.94
CA TYR A 633 -16.73 21.94 7.28
C TYR A 633 -17.25 21.41 5.92
N ILE A 634 -17.32 20.09 5.75
CA ILE A 634 -17.83 19.43 4.54
C ILE A 634 -19.35 19.24 4.64
N LEU A 635 -19.82 18.66 5.75
CA LEU A 635 -21.22 18.40 6.02
C LEU A 635 -21.82 19.50 6.90
N ASN A 636 -23.12 19.80 6.72
CA ASN A 636 -23.89 20.71 7.60
C ASN A 636 -23.30 22.12 7.79
N THR A 637 -22.43 22.57 6.89
CA THR A 637 -21.75 23.86 6.99
C THR A 637 -22.65 25.00 6.56
N LYS A 638 -22.76 26.01 7.43
CA LYS A 638 -23.51 27.24 7.15
C LYS A 638 -22.54 28.41 7.00
N ARG A 639 -22.80 29.25 6.00
CA ARG A 639 -21.99 30.45 5.67
C ARG A 639 -22.74 31.72 6.00
N VAL A 640 -22.04 32.69 6.58
CA VAL A 640 -22.57 34.03 6.90
C VAL A 640 -21.63 35.08 6.35
N LYS A 641 -22.11 35.91 5.42
CA LYS A 641 -21.39 37.12 4.99
C LYS A 641 -21.69 38.27 5.94
N VAL A 642 -20.65 38.99 6.36
CA VAL A 642 -20.71 40.19 7.20
C VAL A 642 -20.15 41.34 6.38
N LYS A 643 -21.02 42.23 5.90
CA LYS A 643 -20.65 43.40 5.10
C LYS A 643 -20.03 44.48 6.00
N GLY A 644 -18.92 45.08 5.54
CA GLY A 644 -18.27 46.22 6.17
C GLY A 644 -17.01 45.85 6.96
N LYS A 645 -15.90 46.51 6.61
CA LYS A 645 -14.58 46.34 7.24
C LYS A 645 -14.53 46.66 8.74
N ALA A 646 -15.43 47.52 9.23
CA ALA A 646 -15.48 47.93 10.63
C ALA A 646 -16.16 46.90 11.56
N LYS A 647 -16.85 45.89 11.01
CA LYS A 647 -17.55 44.89 11.83
C LYS A 647 -16.55 43.91 12.45
N THR A 648 -16.63 43.74 13.76
CA THR A 648 -15.70 42.91 14.56
C THR A 648 -16.40 41.88 15.46
N LYS A 649 -17.72 41.74 15.31
CA LYS A 649 -18.58 40.84 16.09
C LYS A 649 -19.71 40.31 15.22
N LYS A 650 -20.06 39.03 15.39
CA LYS A 650 -21.30 38.42 14.86
C LYS A 650 -21.89 37.47 15.89
N VAL A 651 -23.21 37.54 16.04
CA VAL A 651 -24.00 36.56 16.79
C VAL A 651 -24.68 35.63 15.78
N ILE A 652 -24.42 34.33 15.91
CA ILE A 652 -25.12 33.25 15.24
C ILE A 652 -26.18 32.74 16.23
N SER A 653 -27.41 32.55 15.76
CA SER A 653 -28.55 32.15 16.59
C SER A 653 -29.24 30.91 16.03
N LYS A 654 -30.24 30.38 16.74
CA LYS A 654 -31.00 29.18 16.35
C LYS A 654 -30.10 27.93 16.20
N LEU A 655 -29.07 27.81 17.05
CA LEU A 655 -28.22 26.63 17.11
C LEU A 655 -28.91 25.52 17.91
N LYS A 656 -28.75 24.26 17.45
CA LYS A 656 -29.30 23.08 18.13
C LYS A 656 -28.60 22.91 19.48
N SER A 657 -29.37 22.55 20.51
CA SER A 657 -28.83 22.24 21.84
C SER A 657 -27.99 20.96 21.81
N LYS A 658 -27.04 20.83 22.76
CA LYS A 658 -26.18 19.65 22.92
C LYS A 658 -25.39 19.21 21.67
N LYS A 659 -25.03 20.16 20.80
CA LYS A 659 -24.17 19.93 19.63
C LYS A 659 -22.92 20.79 19.73
N THR A 660 -21.77 20.22 19.38
CA THR A 660 -20.50 20.95 19.22
C THR A 660 -20.50 21.65 17.87
N TYR A 661 -20.10 22.93 17.86
CA TYR A 661 -19.97 23.72 16.64
C TYR A 661 -18.53 24.18 16.46
N TYR A 662 -18.00 23.93 15.28
CA TYR A 662 -16.74 24.46 14.77
C TYR A 662 -17.02 25.76 14.03
N VAL A 663 -16.20 26.78 14.25
CA VAL A 663 -16.40 28.12 13.66
C VAL A 663 -15.09 28.63 13.09
N ARG A 664 -15.14 29.15 11.87
CA ARG A 664 -14.02 29.79 11.21
C ARG A 664 -14.41 31.09 10.54
N ILE A 665 -13.45 32.00 10.40
CA ILE A 665 -13.67 33.30 9.78
C ILE A 665 -12.56 33.63 8.79
N ARG A 666 -12.93 34.24 7.67
CA ARG A 666 -12.01 34.84 6.71
C ARG A 666 -12.49 36.21 6.27
N SER A 667 -11.57 37.01 5.76
CA SER A 667 -11.89 38.30 5.16
C SER A 667 -12.14 38.13 3.67
N TYR A 668 -12.90 39.04 3.07
CA TYR A 668 -13.03 39.07 1.62
C TYR A 668 -12.89 40.48 1.07
N LYS A 669 -12.39 40.57 -0.15
CA LYS A 669 -12.25 41.80 -0.92
C LYS A 669 -12.93 41.62 -2.26
N ASN A 670 -13.91 42.46 -2.55
CA ASN A 670 -14.55 42.53 -3.85
C ASN A 670 -13.71 43.40 -4.79
N LYS A 671 -13.50 42.95 -6.01
CA LYS A 671 -13.12 43.80 -7.14
C LYS A 671 -14.36 44.18 -7.93
N TYR A 672 -14.38 45.41 -8.40
CA TYR A 672 -15.52 45.99 -9.10
C TYR A 672 -15.10 46.39 -10.50
N ALA A 673 -15.97 46.12 -11.47
CA ALA A 673 -15.85 46.58 -12.83
C ALA A 673 -17.01 47.52 -13.10
N ASP A 674 -16.75 48.53 -13.93
CA ASP A 674 -17.80 49.38 -14.45
C ASP A 674 -18.52 48.60 -15.56
N VAL A 675 -19.80 48.31 -15.34
CA VAL A 675 -20.67 47.66 -16.31
C VAL A 675 -21.71 48.69 -16.73
N TYR A 676 -21.88 48.87 -18.03
CA TYR A 676 -22.92 49.73 -18.58
C TYR A 676 -24.17 48.88 -18.84
N LYS A 677 -25.31 49.30 -18.27
CA LYS A 677 -26.60 48.63 -18.50
C LYS A 677 -27.59 49.63 -19.07
N LEU A 678 -28.30 49.22 -20.12
CA LEU A 678 -29.35 50.04 -20.71
C LEU A 678 -30.54 50.12 -19.75
N LYS A 679 -30.94 51.33 -19.36
CA LYS A 679 -32.12 51.58 -18.52
C LYS A 679 -32.92 52.74 -19.10
N LYS A 680 -34.15 52.47 -19.55
CA LYS A 680 -35.03 53.45 -20.23
C LYS A 680 -34.32 54.16 -21.41
N GLY A 681 -33.70 53.39 -22.31
CA GLY A 681 -33.04 53.93 -23.52
C GLY A 681 -31.71 54.64 -23.30
N LYS A 682 -31.18 54.71 -22.06
CA LYS A 682 -29.87 55.30 -21.76
C LYS A 682 -28.92 54.31 -21.12
N TRP A 683 -27.65 54.33 -21.51
CA TRP A 683 -26.60 53.54 -20.88
C TRP A 683 -26.26 54.10 -19.49
N VAL A 684 -26.48 53.31 -18.45
CA VAL A 684 -26.17 53.68 -17.06
C VAL A 684 -24.96 52.90 -16.58
N LYS A 685 -23.95 53.63 -16.12
CA LYS A 685 -22.74 53.07 -15.51
C LYS A 685 -23.06 52.51 -14.11
N LYS A 686 -22.77 51.23 -13.88
CA LYS A 686 -22.96 50.55 -12.60
C LYS A 686 -21.71 49.76 -12.21
N LYS A 687 -21.27 49.90 -10.96
CA LYS A 687 -20.20 49.06 -10.41
C LYS A 687 -20.76 47.70 -10.04
N GLU A 688 -20.31 46.65 -10.73
CA GLU A 688 -20.65 45.27 -10.40
C GLU A 688 -19.42 44.51 -9.92
N VAL A 689 -19.64 43.60 -8.98
CA VAL A 689 -18.56 42.75 -8.46
C VAL A 689 -18.27 41.69 -9.49
N TYR A 690 -17.11 41.74 -10.13
CA TYR A 690 -16.69 40.70 -11.08
C TYR A 690 -15.81 39.64 -10.42
N GLU A 691 -15.21 39.93 -9.26
CA GLU A 691 -14.37 38.98 -8.52
C GLU A 691 -14.49 39.23 -7.01
N THR A 692 -14.55 38.14 -6.22
CA THR A 692 -14.42 38.21 -4.75
C THR A 692 -13.27 37.33 -4.31
N ILE A 693 -12.26 37.94 -3.69
CA ILE A 693 -11.06 37.25 -3.21
C ILE A 693 -11.18 37.07 -1.70
N TYR A 694 -10.90 35.87 -1.21
CA TYR A 694 -11.00 35.54 0.21
C TYR A 694 -9.62 35.29 0.82
N SER A 695 -9.40 35.72 2.07
CA SER A 695 -8.19 35.33 2.82
C SER A 695 -8.24 33.88 3.27
N GLU A 696 -7.11 33.38 3.77
CA GLU A 696 -7.05 32.14 4.55
C GLU A 696 -8.12 32.15 5.66
N TRP A 697 -8.68 30.96 5.93
CA TRP A 697 -9.54 30.75 7.07
C TRP A 697 -8.76 30.87 8.38
N SER A 698 -9.45 31.30 9.41
CA SER A 698 -8.94 31.33 10.78
C SER A 698 -9.92 30.59 11.66
N ASP A 699 -9.50 29.45 12.18
CA ASP A 699 -10.34 28.57 12.98
C ASP A 699 -10.34 28.98 14.46
N SER A 700 -11.49 28.87 15.10
CA SER A 700 -11.59 29.00 16.55
C SER A 700 -11.14 27.71 17.24
N LYS A 701 -10.60 27.82 18.45
CA LYS A 701 -10.50 26.67 19.36
C LYS A 701 -11.90 26.07 19.59
N LYS A 702 -11.99 24.74 19.74
CA LYS A 702 -13.26 24.01 20.00
C LYS A 702 -14.10 24.74 21.06
N THR A 703 -15.37 24.98 20.78
CA THR A 703 -16.35 25.48 21.76
C THR A 703 -17.43 24.44 21.96
N ASN A 704 -17.50 23.87 23.17
CA ASN A 704 -18.52 22.88 23.56
C ASN A 704 -19.91 23.47 23.61
#